data_AF-A0A7C2P864-F1
#
_entry.id   AF-A0A7C2P864-F1
#
_cell.length_a   1.000
_cell.length_b   1.000
_cell.length_c   1.000
_cell.angle_alpha   90.00
_cell.angle_beta   90.00
_cell.angle_gamma   90.00
#
_symmetry.space_group_name_H-M   'P 1'
#
loop_
_entity.id
_entity.type
_entity.pdbx_description
1 polymer ?
#
loop_
_entity_poly.entity_id
_entity_poly.type
_entity_poly.pdbx_seq_one_letter_code
_entity_poly.pdbx_strand_id
1 'polypeptide(L)'
;MQERIDQGEWTLEQGLITSLRLLAGETSAQEAFGDRQPVTMEGFGTVVEARRYLRTGTDAAARAEIERLLPIVVPDVDRLLEYASPAGQSRSAGPGLAAPASQEQCVNLAQKGFPPGSQLKCYLFDEDPLGAWQVRVFYPQTWGSDPAKLSFAEAAIQAVHDSHFVYTDYGQIKDVDVVFTLLDAPKLSALAEVTSPGNDSRCEVLVYPLALTQAEPNFKQTIAHEVFHCFQQWQFPKHFDSSWSVQDWWGEATAEYFSNVVYPAVNDEWPRIPYFGYNSATLPLVEMSYENWIFFQYLANQVGNVGVLSLIQSMPVTGSTADQAFHLSAFPNIQTLFHQFGRDFVDKKIVDADKPTIVPTGWLYVPPPFRLTFGPGDHTVSRLNSPPFVLGRYGLNFAPGRIYTVSVAESGTPGMYASRLFPGVANWIPLPPTVASGCGKVNYYSLVTSTGPASADPYTVAVTADVLQQTKCDECLLGSWQLNKDSFLGYITTPFLQTGSLFQPDDPQGSWRYTFDKTGNLGALFHFAFSYRLHQTSPTGSIDTDVLLTIDGPGQALYWVAEDDVLTMQPVSSGFHMEQAISINGQEVGSGPVDLFSPFPSTGIATASYSCSPNKLFLSMTAAANAGLPALEYDRVP
;
A
#
# COMPACT_ATOMS: atom_id res chain seq x y z
N MET A 1 -9.85 -25.92 -2.43
CA MET A 1 -11.21 -26.51 -2.31
C MET A 1 -12.18 -25.86 -3.29
N GLN A 2 -12.45 -24.56 -3.16
CA GLN A 2 -13.46 -23.84 -3.97
C GLN A 2 -13.29 -24.03 -5.48
N GLU A 3 -12.07 -23.89 -6.01
CA GLU A 3 -11.79 -24.09 -7.43
C GLU A 3 -12.28 -25.46 -7.97
N ARG A 4 -12.11 -26.54 -7.20
CA ARG A 4 -12.56 -27.88 -7.60
C ARG A 4 -14.08 -28.02 -7.52
N ILE A 5 -14.72 -27.32 -6.58
CA ILE A 5 -16.18 -27.24 -6.49
C ILE A 5 -16.73 -26.49 -7.71
N ASP A 6 -16.12 -25.36 -8.07
CA ASP A 6 -16.53 -24.54 -9.21
C ASP A 6 -16.35 -25.27 -10.56
N GLN A 7 -15.31 -26.11 -10.66
CA GLN A 7 -15.08 -26.99 -11.81
C GLN A 7 -16.01 -28.22 -11.83
N GLY A 8 -16.81 -28.43 -10.79
CA GLY A 8 -17.69 -29.60 -10.65
C GLY A 8 -16.95 -30.91 -10.38
N GLU A 9 -15.67 -30.86 -10.03
CA GLU A 9 -14.86 -32.03 -9.66
C GLU A 9 -15.27 -32.56 -8.28
N TRP A 10 -15.62 -31.67 -7.35
CA TRP A 10 -16.06 -31.99 -5.99
C TRP A 10 -17.44 -31.40 -5.70
N THR A 11 -18.23 -32.10 -4.90
CA THR A 11 -19.35 -31.47 -4.18
C THR A 11 -18.83 -30.67 -2.97
N LEU A 12 -19.67 -29.80 -2.39
CA LEU A 12 -19.33 -29.09 -1.16
C LEU A 12 -18.95 -30.07 -0.03
N GLU A 13 -19.72 -31.15 0.13
CA GLU A 13 -19.49 -32.20 1.13
C GLU A 13 -18.11 -32.84 0.98
N GLN A 14 -17.76 -33.22 -0.26
CA GLN A 14 -16.47 -33.82 -0.56
C GLN A 14 -15.33 -32.84 -0.27
N GLY A 15 -15.49 -31.57 -0.63
CA GLY A 15 -14.52 -30.52 -0.33
C GLY A 15 -14.30 -30.35 1.17
N LEU A 16 -15.37 -30.23 1.95
CA LEU A 16 -15.30 -30.04 3.40
C LEU A 16 -14.69 -31.26 4.11
N ILE A 17 -15.16 -32.47 3.82
CA ILE A 17 -14.64 -33.70 4.43
C ILE A 17 -13.16 -33.89 4.08
N THR A 18 -12.77 -33.67 2.83
CA THR A 18 -11.37 -33.82 2.40
C THR A 18 -10.48 -32.81 3.11
N SER A 19 -10.92 -31.55 3.21
CA SER A 19 -10.17 -30.49 3.88
C SER A 19 -10.07 -30.75 5.39
N LEU A 20 -11.15 -31.18 6.04
CA LEU A 20 -11.12 -31.56 7.46
C LEU A 20 -10.24 -32.79 7.73
N ARG A 21 -10.24 -33.81 6.84
CA ARG A 21 -9.33 -34.96 6.95
C ARG A 21 -7.88 -34.54 6.84
N LEU A 22 -7.57 -33.58 5.98
CA LEU A 22 -6.24 -33.02 5.86
C LEU A 22 -5.82 -32.32 7.16
N LEU A 23 -6.69 -31.46 7.71
CA LEU A 23 -6.44 -30.75 8.98
C LEU A 23 -6.31 -31.73 10.16
N ALA A 24 -7.11 -32.80 10.17
CA ALA A 24 -7.05 -33.87 11.17
C ALA A 24 -5.81 -34.80 11.01
N GLY A 25 -5.04 -34.64 9.93
CA GLY A 25 -3.89 -35.50 9.63
C GLY A 25 -4.26 -36.90 9.13
N GLU A 26 -5.51 -37.14 8.71
CA GLU A 26 -5.97 -38.41 8.14
C GLU A 26 -5.63 -38.58 6.66
N THR A 27 -5.27 -37.50 5.97
CA THR A 27 -4.78 -37.52 4.58
C THR A 27 -3.70 -36.46 4.37
N SER A 28 -2.83 -36.65 3.39
CA SER A 28 -1.85 -35.64 2.99
C SER A 28 -2.39 -34.68 1.93
N ALA A 29 -1.80 -33.49 1.82
CA ALA A 29 -2.18 -32.52 0.80
C ALA A 29 -1.95 -33.05 -0.63
N GLN A 30 -0.94 -33.91 -0.83
CA GLN A 30 -0.70 -34.58 -2.12
C GLN A 30 -1.80 -35.59 -2.46
N GLU A 31 -2.28 -36.36 -1.48
CA GLU A 31 -3.40 -37.30 -1.70
C GLU A 31 -4.71 -36.57 -1.95
N ALA A 32 -4.98 -35.51 -1.18
CA ALA A 32 -6.21 -34.72 -1.28
C ALA A 32 -6.27 -33.89 -2.57
N PHE A 33 -5.17 -33.19 -2.91
CA PHE A 33 -5.18 -32.17 -3.96
C PHE A 33 -4.30 -32.49 -5.18
N GLY A 34 -3.54 -33.58 -5.14
CA GLY A 34 -2.63 -33.96 -6.22
C GLY A 34 -1.61 -32.86 -6.49
N ASP A 35 -1.44 -32.51 -7.76
CA ASP A 35 -0.49 -31.46 -8.17
C ASP A 35 -1.02 -30.03 -7.93
N ARG A 36 -2.32 -29.87 -7.61
CA ARG A 36 -2.96 -28.57 -7.36
C ARG A 36 -3.02 -28.26 -5.87
N GLN A 37 -1.86 -28.12 -5.24
CA GLN A 37 -1.77 -27.76 -3.83
C GLN A 37 -2.49 -26.43 -3.55
N PRO A 38 -3.21 -26.31 -2.43
CA PRO A 38 -3.88 -25.06 -2.09
C PRO A 38 -2.84 -23.96 -1.81
N VAL A 39 -3.20 -22.71 -2.13
CA VAL A 39 -2.31 -21.54 -1.97
C VAL A 39 -2.07 -21.22 -0.49
N THR A 40 -3.09 -21.47 0.33
CA THR A 40 -3.04 -21.42 1.80
C THR A 40 -3.57 -22.73 2.38
N MET A 41 -2.99 -23.17 3.49
CA MET A 41 -3.38 -24.36 4.24
C MET A 41 -4.17 -24.00 5.51
N GLU A 42 -4.69 -22.78 5.58
CA GLU A 42 -5.50 -22.31 6.70
C GLU A 42 -6.84 -23.06 6.80
N GLY A 43 -7.21 -23.42 8.03
CA GLY A 43 -8.41 -24.21 8.32
C GLY A 43 -9.64 -23.38 8.68
N PHE A 44 -9.49 -22.11 9.04
CA PHE A 44 -10.56 -21.24 9.56
C PHE A 44 -11.84 -21.29 8.72
N GLY A 45 -11.76 -20.90 7.44
CA GLY A 45 -12.90 -20.94 6.53
C GLY A 45 -13.50 -22.34 6.36
N THR A 46 -12.68 -23.39 6.40
CA THR A 46 -13.16 -24.80 6.32
C THR A 46 -13.94 -25.18 7.57
N VAL A 47 -13.48 -24.80 8.75
CA VAL A 47 -14.15 -25.08 10.04
C VAL A 47 -15.47 -24.35 10.13
N VAL A 48 -15.50 -23.06 9.79
CA VAL A 48 -16.73 -22.25 9.75
C VAL A 48 -17.76 -22.88 8.80
N GLU A 49 -17.34 -23.22 7.59
CA GLU A 49 -18.21 -23.83 6.58
C GLU A 49 -18.73 -25.21 6.99
N ALA A 50 -17.88 -26.04 7.62
CA ALA A 50 -18.28 -27.35 8.11
C ALA A 50 -19.30 -27.26 9.26
N ARG A 51 -19.11 -26.33 10.20
CA ARG A 51 -20.08 -26.07 11.28
C ARG A 51 -21.40 -25.53 10.73
N ARG A 52 -21.36 -24.68 9.69
CA ARG A 52 -22.55 -24.24 8.95
C ARG A 52 -23.25 -25.44 8.29
N TYR A 53 -22.50 -26.31 7.63
CA TYR A 53 -23.02 -27.51 6.98
C TYR A 53 -23.70 -28.47 7.97
N LEU A 54 -23.19 -28.61 9.20
CA LEU A 54 -23.87 -29.42 10.22
C LEU A 54 -25.28 -28.92 10.58
N ARG A 55 -25.55 -27.61 10.43
CA ARG A 55 -26.85 -26.99 10.71
C ARG A 55 -27.79 -27.05 9.50
N THR A 56 -27.27 -26.84 8.29
CA THR A 56 -28.10 -26.62 7.09
C THR A 56 -28.03 -27.75 6.05
N GLY A 57 -26.99 -28.58 6.11
CA GLY A 57 -26.72 -29.67 5.17
C GLY A 57 -27.76 -30.79 5.25
N THR A 58 -28.00 -31.43 4.11
CA THR A 58 -29.03 -32.48 3.97
C THR A 58 -28.45 -33.88 3.83
N ASP A 59 -27.16 -34.04 3.48
CA ASP A 59 -26.50 -35.34 3.41
C ASP A 59 -26.12 -35.84 4.81
N ALA A 60 -26.83 -36.87 5.28
CA ALA A 60 -26.62 -37.45 6.61
C ALA A 60 -25.25 -38.11 6.77
N ALA A 61 -24.70 -38.72 5.71
CA ALA A 61 -23.39 -39.38 5.78
C ALA A 61 -22.27 -38.33 5.86
N ALA A 62 -22.40 -37.25 5.09
CA ALA A 62 -21.46 -36.14 5.15
C ALA A 62 -21.49 -35.45 6.52
N ARG A 63 -22.69 -35.20 7.07
CA ARG A 63 -22.84 -34.64 8.43
C ARG A 63 -22.19 -35.52 9.49
N ALA A 64 -22.41 -36.84 9.44
CA ALA A 64 -21.81 -37.76 10.41
C ALA A 64 -20.27 -37.74 10.34
N GLU A 65 -19.69 -37.66 9.13
CA GLU A 65 -18.23 -37.59 8.97
C GLU A 65 -17.67 -36.23 9.42
N ILE A 66 -18.35 -35.13 9.12
CA ILE A 66 -17.97 -33.79 9.60
C ILE A 66 -18.04 -33.73 11.13
N GLU A 67 -19.10 -34.28 11.74
CA GLU A 67 -19.29 -34.34 13.20
C GLU A 67 -18.22 -35.20 13.88
N ARG A 68 -17.69 -36.22 13.18
CA ARG A 68 -16.55 -37.02 13.66
C ARG A 68 -15.22 -36.26 13.55
N LEU A 69 -15.00 -35.53 12.46
CA LEU A 69 -13.74 -34.85 12.17
C LEU A 69 -13.56 -33.55 12.96
N LEU A 70 -14.63 -32.77 13.15
CA LEU A 70 -14.55 -31.49 13.84
C LEU A 70 -13.94 -31.59 15.24
N PRO A 71 -14.33 -32.53 16.14
CA PRO A 71 -13.68 -32.66 17.44
C PRO A 71 -12.19 -33.02 17.39
N ILE A 72 -11.70 -33.57 16.27
CA ILE A 72 -10.27 -33.86 16.07
C ILE A 72 -9.53 -32.56 15.72
N VAL A 73 -10.06 -31.79 14.76
CA VAL A 73 -9.45 -30.54 14.30
C VAL A 73 -9.58 -29.45 15.36
N VAL A 74 -10.79 -29.31 15.91
CA VAL A 74 -11.24 -28.23 16.78
C VAL A 74 -11.93 -28.79 18.04
N PRO A 75 -11.15 -29.30 19.01
CA PRO A 75 -11.70 -29.95 20.20
C PRO A 75 -12.45 -28.97 21.10
N ASP A 76 -13.70 -29.31 21.43
CA ASP A 76 -14.54 -28.52 22.33
C ASP A 76 -13.85 -28.26 23.69
N VAL A 77 -13.84 -27.01 24.13
CA VAL A 77 -13.11 -26.63 25.35
C VAL A 77 -13.69 -27.27 26.61
N ASP A 78 -15.01 -27.43 26.72
CA ASP A 78 -15.60 -28.11 27.86
C ASP A 78 -15.16 -29.57 27.91
N ARG A 79 -15.00 -30.21 26.73
CA ARG A 79 -14.34 -31.52 26.64
C ARG A 79 -12.87 -31.46 27.04
N LEU A 80 -12.11 -30.46 26.60
CA LEU A 80 -10.69 -30.30 26.97
C LEU A 80 -10.48 -30.17 28.48
N LEU A 81 -11.40 -29.54 29.21
CA LEU A 81 -11.33 -29.43 30.68
C LEU A 81 -11.33 -30.80 31.37
N GLU A 82 -12.01 -31.81 30.81
CA GLU A 82 -11.92 -33.19 31.30
C GLU A 82 -10.51 -33.77 31.17
N TYR A 83 -9.74 -33.29 30.18
CA TYR A 83 -8.37 -33.68 29.87
C TYR A 83 -7.30 -32.72 30.38
N ALA A 84 -7.70 -31.65 31.06
CA ALA A 84 -6.80 -30.61 31.53
C ALA A 84 -6.73 -30.58 33.07
N SER A 85 -5.73 -29.89 33.60
CA SER A 85 -5.60 -29.58 35.03
C SER A 85 -5.03 -28.17 35.23
N PRO A 86 -5.44 -27.43 36.27
CA PRO A 86 -4.87 -26.11 36.53
C PRO A 86 -3.35 -26.21 36.74
N ALA A 87 -2.58 -25.35 36.06
CA ALA A 87 -1.11 -25.41 36.08
C ALA A 87 -0.53 -25.30 37.51
N GLY A 88 -1.14 -24.46 38.36
CA GLY A 88 -0.75 -24.26 39.75
C GLY A 88 -0.89 -25.51 40.63
N GLN A 89 -1.80 -26.43 40.30
CA GLN A 89 -2.00 -27.67 41.07
C GLN A 89 -1.02 -28.77 40.65
N SER A 90 -0.60 -28.79 39.39
CA SER A 90 0.29 -29.81 38.84
C SER A 90 1.71 -29.74 39.44
N ARG A 91 2.20 -28.53 39.75
CA ARG A 91 3.54 -28.32 40.32
C ARG A 91 3.70 -28.85 41.77
N SER A 92 2.59 -29.12 42.44
CA SER A 92 2.54 -29.60 43.85
C SER A 92 2.32 -31.11 43.99
N ALA A 93 2.38 -31.88 42.90
CA ALA A 93 2.17 -33.32 42.95
C ALA A 93 3.18 -34.02 43.89
N GLY A 94 2.72 -34.46 45.06
CA GLY A 94 3.53 -35.17 46.04
C GLY A 94 4.00 -36.54 45.53
N PRO A 95 5.07 -37.11 46.13
CA PRO A 95 5.56 -38.44 45.77
C PRO A 95 4.47 -39.51 45.93
N GLY A 96 4.19 -40.26 44.86
CA GLY A 96 3.19 -41.35 44.84
C GLY A 96 1.99 -41.14 43.91
N LEU A 97 1.88 -39.99 43.24
CA LEU A 97 0.85 -39.76 42.22
C LEU A 97 1.22 -40.43 40.88
N ALA A 98 0.20 -40.76 40.09
CA ALA A 98 0.37 -41.39 38.77
C ALA A 98 1.28 -40.54 37.88
N ALA A 99 2.14 -41.19 37.09
CA ALA A 99 3.00 -40.49 36.14
C ALA A 99 2.14 -39.68 35.15
N PRO A 100 2.60 -38.48 34.73
CA PRO A 100 1.91 -37.71 33.70
C PRO A 100 1.79 -38.55 32.42
N ALA A 101 0.71 -38.31 31.65
CA ALA A 101 0.53 -38.99 30.39
C ALA A 101 1.70 -38.67 29.44
N SER A 102 2.14 -39.67 28.69
CA SER A 102 3.16 -39.45 27.65
C SER A 102 2.59 -38.65 26.48
N GLN A 103 3.47 -37.95 25.74
CA GLN A 103 3.08 -37.22 24.53
C GLN A 103 2.33 -38.13 23.54
N GLU A 104 2.82 -39.35 23.33
CA GLU A 104 2.21 -40.31 22.41
C GLU A 104 0.79 -40.70 22.83
N GLN A 105 0.55 -40.94 24.13
CA GLN A 105 -0.80 -41.23 24.63
C GLN A 105 -1.74 -40.04 24.38
N CYS A 106 -1.26 -38.82 24.58
CA CYS A 106 -2.05 -37.62 24.39
C CYS A 106 -2.33 -37.30 22.93
N VAL A 107 -1.35 -37.48 22.03
CA VAL A 107 -1.54 -37.35 20.58
C VAL A 107 -2.54 -38.40 20.08
N ASN A 108 -2.41 -39.66 20.52
CA ASN A 108 -3.35 -40.73 20.16
C ASN A 108 -4.78 -40.46 20.66
N LEU A 109 -4.93 -39.71 21.76
CA LEU A 109 -6.22 -39.30 22.29
C LEU A 109 -6.79 -38.10 21.51
N ALA A 110 -5.94 -37.13 21.17
CA ALA A 110 -6.30 -35.96 20.36
C ALA A 110 -6.77 -36.36 18.95
N GLN A 111 -6.08 -37.31 18.32
CA GLN A 111 -6.46 -37.88 17.01
C GLN A 111 -7.83 -38.59 17.01
N LYS A 112 -8.38 -38.88 18.20
CA LYS A 112 -9.72 -39.45 18.36
C LYS A 112 -10.77 -38.41 18.78
N GLY A 113 -10.39 -37.13 18.83
CA GLY A 113 -11.25 -36.03 19.24
C GLY A 113 -11.61 -36.04 20.72
N PHE A 114 -10.69 -36.51 21.58
CA PHE A 114 -10.88 -36.55 23.03
C PHE A 114 -12.20 -37.25 23.47
N PRO A 115 -12.42 -38.53 23.09
CA PRO A 115 -13.66 -39.23 23.38
C PRO A 115 -13.90 -39.34 24.90
N PRO A 116 -15.14 -39.28 25.39
CA PRO A 116 -15.43 -39.29 26.83
C PRO A 116 -14.87 -40.52 27.58
N GLY A 117 -14.55 -40.35 28.87
CA GLY A 117 -14.26 -41.44 29.79
C GLY A 117 -12.78 -41.81 29.99
N SER A 118 -11.85 -41.14 29.29
CA SER A 118 -10.43 -41.29 29.56
C SER A 118 -10.04 -40.50 30.84
N GLN A 119 -9.16 -41.08 31.65
CA GLN A 119 -8.62 -40.45 32.87
C GLN A 119 -7.28 -39.75 32.62
N LEU A 120 -6.78 -39.77 31.38
CA LEU A 120 -5.51 -39.14 31.04
C LEU A 120 -5.65 -37.62 31.16
N LYS A 121 -4.65 -36.98 31.76
CA LYS A 121 -4.48 -35.53 31.67
C LYS A 121 -3.42 -35.25 30.62
N CYS A 122 -3.78 -34.43 29.64
CA CYS A 122 -2.96 -34.11 28.48
C CYS A 122 -2.62 -32.62 28.39
N TYR A 123 -3.42 -31.78 29.03
CA TYR A 123 -3.21 -30.35 29.09
C TYR A 123 -3.01 -29.87 30.52
N LEU A 124 -2.23 -28.81 30.65
CA LEU A 124 -2.35 -27.88 31.75
C LEU A 124 -3.09 -26.64 31.24
N PHE A 125 -3.66 -25.86 32.15
CA PHE A 125 -4.19 -24.56 31.79
C PHE A 125 -3.91 -23.50 32.85
N ASP A 126 -3.70 -22.29 32.38
CA ASP A 126 -3.70 -21.06 33.17
C ASP A 126 -4.98 -20.27 32.86
N GLU A 127 -5.49 -19.54 33.86
CA GLU A 127 -6.66 -18.67 33.76
C GLU A 127 -6.31 -17.30 34.33
N ASP A 128 -6.76 -16.24 33.67
CA ASP A 128 -6.57 -14.86 34.13
C ASP A 128 -7.85 -14.03 33.88
N PRO A 129 -8.24 -13.12 34.78
CA PRO A 129 -9.47 -12.36 34.64
C PRO A 129 -9.32 -11.28 33.56
N LEU A 130 -10.30 -11.19 32.67
CA LEU A 130 -10.40 -10.23 31.57
C LEU A 130 -11.58 -9.28 31.85
N GLY A 131 -11.47 -8.51 32.93
CA GLY A 131 -12.57 -7.68 33.45
C GLY A 131 -13.72 -8.52 34.00
N ALA A 132 -14.86 -8.54 33.29
CA ALA A 132 -16.01 -9.39 33.62
C ALA A 132 -15.95 -10.78 32.95
N TRP A 133 -14.97 -10.98 32.08
CA TRP A 133 -14.72 -12.19 31.31
C TRP A 133 -13.44 -12.86 31.80
N GLN A 134 -13.05 -13.95 31.15
CA GLN A 134 -11.81 -14.66 31.46
C GLN A 134 -11.05 -15.01 30.18
N VAL A 135 -9.72 -15.03 30.30
CA VAL A 135 -8.86 -15.72 29.35
C VAL A 135 -8.38 -17.03 29.97
N ARG A 136 -8.38 -18.11 29.18
CA ARG A 136 -7.79 -19.38 29.57
C ARG A 136 -6.83 -19.85 28.49
N VAL A 137 -5.68 -20.37 28.88
CA VAL A 137 -4.69 -20.90 27.94
C VAL A 137 -4.38 -22.35 28.27
N PHE A 138 -4.74 -23.26 27.37
CA PHE A 138 -4.44 -24.69 27.44
C PHE A 138 -3.15 -25.00 26.69
N TYR A 139 -2.23 -25.69 27.35
CA TYR A 139 -0.98 -26.11 26.73
C TYR A 139 -0.60 -27.55 27.15
N PRO A 140 0.13 -28.29 26.29
CA PRO A 140 0.46 -29.69 26.56
C PRO A 140 1.16 -29.88 27.91
N GLN A 141 0.68 -30.83 28.71
CA GLN A 141 1.29 -31.16 30.01
C GLN A 141 2.77 -31.58 29.86
N THR A 142 3.12 -32.12 28.70
CA THR A 142 4.49 -32.54 28.34
C THR A 142 5.46 -31.38 28.17
N TRP A 143 5.00 -30.13 28.07
CA TRP A 143 5.88 -28.96 28.17
C TRP A 143 6.53 -28.88 29.54
N GLY A 144 5.86 -29.40 30.58
CA GLY A 144 6.42 -29.51 31.93
C GLY A 144 6.86 -28.17 32.48
N SER A 145 8.18 -28.01 32.67
CA SER A 145 8.82 -26.78 33.16
C SER A 145 9.71 -26.11 32.10
N ASP A 146 9.53 -26.46 30.82
CA ASP A 146 10.28 -25.87 29.71
C ASP A 146 9.98 -24.36 29.60
N PRO A 147 10.92 -23.48 30.01
CA PRO A 147 10.64 -22.05 30.08
C PRO A 147 10.41 -21.44 28.70
N ALA A 148 11.02 -21.99 27.65
CA ALA A 148 10.91 -21.46 26.30
C ALA A 148 9.51 -21.70 25.70
N LYS A 149 8.82 -22.77 26.10
CA LYS A 149 7.43 -23.02 25.68
C LYS A 149 6.44 -22.32 26.58
N LEU A 150 6.68 -22.33 27.89
CA LEU A 150 5.83 -21.63 28.86
C LEU A 150 5.78 -20.12 28.59
N SER A 151 6.85 -19.51 28.08
CA SER A 151 6.81 -18.10 27.67
C SER A 151 5.81 -17.83 26.54
N PHE A 152 5.50 -18.79 25.67
CA PHE A 152 4.45 -18.63 24.66
C PHE A 152 3.04 -18.73 25.25
N ALA A 153 2.83 -19.55 26.28
CA ALA A 153 1.56 -19.58 27.00
C ALA A 153 1.32 -18.24 27.72
N GLU A 154 2.35 -17.69 28.37
CA GLU A 154 2.32 -16.36 28.98
C GLU A 154 2.11 -15.26 27.92
N ALA A 155 2.80 -15.36 26.77
CA ALA A 155 2.63 -14.43 25.66
C ALA A 155 1.21 -14.45 25.08
N ALA A 156 0.56 -15.61 25.01
CA ALA A 156 -0.82 -15.74 24.55
C ALA A 156 -1.80 -15.05 25.51
N ILE A 157 -1.64 -15.25 26.84
CA ILE A 157 -2.43 -14.52 27.86
C ILE A 157 -2.25 -13.01 27.66
N GLN A 158 -1.00 -12.55 27.56
CA GLN A 158 -0.71 -11.13 27.37
C GLN A 158 -1.32 -10.58 26.09
N ALA A 159 -1.27 -11.32 24.98
CA ALA A 159 -1.85 -10.88 23.71
C ALA A 159 -3.38 -10.76 23.75
N VAL A 160 -4.06 -11.66 24.46
CA VAL A 160 -5.51 -11.53 24.70
C VAL A 160 -5.82 -10.30 25.55
N HIS A 161 -5.02 -10.02 26.58
CA HIS A 161 -5.17 -8.80 27.40
C HIS A 161 -4.94 -7.53 26.60
N ASP A 162 -3.86 -7.46 25.82
CA ASP A 162 -3.54 -6.31 24.97
C ASP A 162 -4.64 -6.08 23.93
N SER A 163 -5.13 -7.16 23.31
CA SER A 163 -6.25 -7.11 22.36
C SER A 163 -7.54 -6.66 23.02
N HIS A 164 -7.87 -7.18 24.21
CA HIS A 164 -9.03 -6.72 24.98
C HIS A 164 -8.93 -5.24 25.33
N PHE A 165 -7.77 -4.78 25.78
CA PHE A 165 -7.53 -3.38 26.11
C PHE A 165 -7.79 -2.46 24.91
N VAL A 166 -7.37 -2.85 23.71
CA VAL A 166 -7.58 -2.07 22.49
C VAL A 166 -9.00 -2.20 21.94
N TYR A 167 -9.52 -3.41 21.79
CA TYR A 167 -10.78 -3.67 21.10
C TYR A 167 -12.02 -3.28 21.92
N THR A 168 -11.90 -3.16 23.25
CA THR A 168 -13.01 -2.71 24.11
C THR A 168 -13.44 -1.26 23.86
N ASP A 169 -12.59 -0.46 23.23
CA ASP A 169 -12.96 0.89 22.74
C ASP A 169 -13.98 0.84 21.59
N TYR A 170 -14.11 -0.31 20.91
CA TYR A 170 -14.93 -0.45 19.70
C TYR A 170 -16.10 -1.41 19.85
N GLY A 171 -16.09 -2.27 20.86
CA GLY A 171 -17.11 -3.30 21.06
C GLY A 171 -16.79 -4.20 22.24
N GLN A 172 -17.50 -5.30 22.34
CA GLN A 172 -17.34 -6.25 23.43
C GLN A 172 -16.36 -7.35 23.06
N ILE A 173 -15.39 -7.60 23.94
CA ILE A 173 -14.60 -8.83 24.00
C ILE A 173 -15.11 -9.66 25.17
N LYS A 174 -15.36 -10.95 24.95
CA LYS A 174 -15.88 -11.90 25.96
C LYS A 174 -14.83 -12.95 26.33
N ASP A 175 -15.24 -14.12 26.80
CA ASP A 175 -14.31 -15.19 27.17
C ASP A 175 -13.49 -15.65 25.96
N VAL A 176 -12.18 -15.81 26.14
CA VAL A 176 -11.25 -16.31 25.12
C VAL A 176 -10.49 -17.50 25.68
N ASP A 177 -10.60 -18.64 25.01
CA ASP A 177 -9.80 -19.83 25.29
C ASP A 177 -8.75 -19.98 24.19
N VAL A 178 -7.46 -20.02 24.55
CA VAL A 178 -6.36 -20.30 23.62
C VAL A 178 -5.89 -21.74 23.84
N VAL A 179 -5.79 -22.54 22.80
CA VAL A 179 -5.47 -23.96 22.89
C VAL A 179 -4.26 -24.28 22.01
N PHE A 180 -3.12 -24.58 22.62
CA PHE A 180 -1.94 -25.09 21.90
C PHE A 180 -2.16 -26.56 21.53
N THR A 181 -2.46 -26.84 20.27
CA THR A 181 -2.85 -28.18 19.83
C THR A 181 -1.73 -29.21 19.98
N LEU A 182 -2.12 -30.45 20.29
CA LEU A 182 -1.24 -31.61 20.29
C LEU A 182 -1.01 -32.20 18.89
N LEU A 183 -1.84 -31.80 17.92
CA LEU A 183 -1.73 -32.31 16.56
C LEU A 183 -0.60 -31.60 15.83
N ASP A 184 0.37 -32.39 15.38
CA ASP A 184 1.38 -31.94 14.42
C ASP A 184 0.72 -31.96 13.05
N ALA A 185 -0.10 -30.95 12.77
CA ALA A 185 -0.91 -30.93 11.57
C ALA A 185 0.03 -30.96 10.33
N PRO A 186 -0.18 -31.87 9.37
CA PRO A 186 0.82 -32.16 8.34
C PRO A 186 1.11 -30.93 7.49
N LYS A 187 2.28 -30.30 7.71
CA LYS A 187 2.80 -29.18 6.93
C LYS A 187 1.77 -28.08 6.65
N LEU A 188 0.88 -27.80 7.60
CA LEU A 188 0.02 -26.62 7.50
C LEU A 188 0.91 -25.39 7.65
N SER A 189 0.73 -24.40 6.78
CA SER A 189 1.31 -23.07 6.94
C SER A 189 0.56 -22.21 7.96
N ALA A 190 -0.54 -22.74 8.52
CA ALA A 190 -1.34 -22.07 9.53
C ALA A 190 -0.61 -22.00 10.87
N LEU A 191 -0.67 -20.83 11.51
CA LEU A 191 -0.05 -20.58 12.81
C LEU A 191 -1.09 -20.68 13.92
N ALA A 192 -2.27 -20.10 13.69
CA ALA A 192 -3.41 -20.16 14.59
C ALA A 192 -4.71 -20.11 13.76
N GLU A 193 -5.85 -20.34 14.41
CA GLU A 193 -7.17 -20.12 13.84
C GLU A 193 -8.24 -20.00 14.93
N VAL A 194 -9.30 -19.23 14.69
CA VAL A 194 -10.52 -19.25 15.52
C VAL A 194 -11.44 -20.39 15.16
N THR A 195 -11.90 -21.16 16.14
CA THR A 195 -12.74 -22.33 15.84
C THR A 195 -14.22 -22.13 16.14
N SER A 196 -14.58 -21.21 17.03
CA SER A 196 -15.90 -21.14 17.67
C SER A 196 -17.04 -20.59 16.79
N PRO A 197 -18.22 -21.24 16.79
CA PRO A 197 -19.47 -20.58 17.15
C PRO A 197 -20.18 -21.37 18.27
N GLY A 198 -19.43 -21.72 19.32
CA GLY A 198 -19.98 -22.07 20.62
C GLY A 198 -20.83 -20.92 21.17
N ASN A 199 -21.61 -21.20 22.22
CA ASN A 199 -22.49 -20.25 22.92
C ASN A 199 -21.92 -18.82 22.89
N ASP A 200 -22.75 -17.83 22.51
CA ASP A 200 -22.39 -16.43 22.18
C ASP A 200 -21.38 -15.72 23.13
N SER A 201 -21.06 -16.29 24.28
CA SER A 201 -20.15 -15.82 25.30
C SER A 201 -18.68 -16.20 25.15
N ARG A 202 -18.28 -17.19 24.33
CA ARG A 202 -16.90 -17.73 24.35
C ARG A 202 -16.29 -18.01 22.97
N CYS A 203 -15.08 -17.51 22.76
CA CYS A 203 -14.28 -17.73 21.57
C CYS A 203 -13.11 -18.68 21.85
N GLU A 204 -12.76 -19.50 20.89
CA GLU A 204 -11.67 -20.47 20.99
C GLU A 204 -10.67 -20.19 19.87
N VAL A 205 -9.40 -19.99 20.25
CA VAL A 205 -8.25 -19.77 19.37
C VAL A 205 -7.36 -21.00 19.46
N LEU A 206 -7.22 -21.76 18.38
CA LEU A 206 -6.23 -22.82 18.30
C LEU A 206 -4.88 -22.27 17.87
N VAL A 207 -3.82 -22.78 18.48
CA VAL A 207 -2.44 -22.44 18.15
C VAL A 207 -1.70 -23.70 17.72
N TYR A 208 -1.18 -23.69 16.51
CA TYR A 208 -0.42 -24.79 15.92
C TYR A 208 1.04 -24.75 16.39
N PRO A 209 1.74 -25.91 16.46
CA PRO A 209 3.15 -25.94 16.88
C PRO A 209 4.08 -25.05 16.05
N LEU A 210 3.75 -24.78 14.78
CA LEU A 210 4.52 -23.90 13.92
C LEU A 210 4.58 -22.44 14.44
N ALA A 211 3.56 -21.96 15.15
CA ALA A 211 3.54 -20.63 15.75
C ALA A 211 4.66 -20.43 16.79
N LEU A 212 5.10 -21.51 17.44
CA LEU A 212 6.20 -21.48 18.40
C LEU A 212 7.57 -21.26 17.73
N THR A 213 7.64 -21.26 16.40
CA THR A 213 8.86 -20.94 15.64
C THR A 213 9.02 -19.44 15.36
N GLN A 214 7.97 -18.65 15.60
CA GLN A 214 7.99 -17.20 15.48
C GLN A 214 8.75 -16.56 16.65
N ALA A 215 9.26 -15.34 16.42
CA ALA A 215 9.66 -14.49 17.53
C ALA A 215 8.42 -14.11 18.37
N GLU A 216 8.60 -13.96 19.68
CA GLU A 216 7.48 -13.68 20.60
C GLU A 216 6.60 -12.48 20.18
N PRO A 217 7.14 -11.34 19.69
CA PRO A 217 6.29 -10.24 19.23
C PRO A 217 5.39 -10.60 18.05
N ASN A 218 5.92 -11.34 17.05
CA ASN A 218 5.15 -11.82 15.91
C ASN A 218 4.07 -12.82 16.34
N PHE A 219 4.42 -13.73 17.27
CA PHE A 219 3.44 -14.64 17.86
C PHE A 219 2.30 -13.89 18.57
N LYS A 220 2.62 -12.85 19.35
CA LYS A 220 1.60 -12.01 20.01
C LYS A 220 0.69 -11.31 18.99
N GLN A 221 1.25 -10.80 17.89
CA GLN A 221 0.46 -10.23 16.80
C GLN A 221 -0.44 -11.28 16.13
N THR A 222 0.05 -12.50 15.92
CA THR A 222 -0.77 -13.63 15.45
C THR A 222 -1.94 -13.91 16.40
N ILE A 223 -1.72 -13.93 17.72
CA ILE A 223 -2.83 -14.10 18.67
C ILE A 223 -3.81 -12.91 18.60
N ALA A 224 -3.34 -11.68 18.44
CA ALA A 224 -4.21 -10.51 18.30
C ALA A 224 -5.07 -10.53 17.02
N HIS A 225 -4.54 -11.11 15.92
CA HIS A 225 -5.29 -11.40 14.69
C HIS A 225 -6.47 -12.32 14.99
N GLU A 226 -6.21 -13.46 15.64
CA GLU A 226 -7.27 -14.41 15.99
C GLU A 226 -8.29 -13.82 16.98
N VAL A 227 -7.84 -13.05 17.97
CA VAL A 227 -8.75 -12.37 18.90
C VAL A 227 -9.64 -11.35 18.16
N PHE A 228 -9.19 -10.78 17.03
CA PHE A 228 -10.06 -9.93 16.21
C PHE A 228 -11.13 -10.73 15.48
N HIS A 229 -10.88 -11.97 15.05
CA HIS A 229 -11.95 -12.84 14.56
C HIS A 229 -12.99 -13.14 15.64
N CYS A 230 -12.58 -13.29 16.91
CA CYS A 230 -13.53 -13.37 18.04
C CYS A 230 -14.37 -12.08 18.16
N PHE A 231 -13.73 -10.92 18.03
CA PHE A 231 -14.43 -9.63 18.01
C PHE A 231 -15.44 -9.57 16.86
N GLN A 232 -15.05 -9.96 15.64
CA GLN A 232 -15.95 -10.01 14.49
C GLN A 232 -17.13 -10.94 14.74
N GLN A 233 -16.92 -12.10 15.34
CA GLN A 233 -17.99 -13.03 15.72
C GLN A 233 -19.00 -12.37 16.67
N TRP A 234 -18.53 -11.63 17.68
CA TRP A 234 -19.41 -11.01 18.67
C TRP A 234 -20.11 -9.74 18.15
N GLN A 235 -19.43 -8.93 17.34
CA GLN A 235 -19.98 -7.66 16.84
C GLN A 235 -20.78 -7.84 15.54
N PHE A 236 -20.40 -8.82 14.71
CA PHE A 236 -20.98 -9.09 13.39
C PHE A 236 -21.45 -10.56 13.27
N PRO A 237 -22.25 -11.09 14.21
CA PRO A 237 -22.57 -12.52 14.26
C PRO A 237 -23.26 -13.02 12.99
N LYS A 238 -24.10 -12.18 12.36
CA LYS A 238 -24.75 -12.52 11.10
C LYS A 238 -23.74 -12.72 9.97
N HIS A 239 -22.73 -11.85 9.90
CA HIS A 239 -21.67 -11.95 8.89
C HIS A 239 -20.87 -13.22 9.12
N PHE A 240 -20.43 -13.46 10.35
CA PHE A 240 -19.66 -14.64 10.74
C PHE A 240 -20.39 -15.97 10.47
N ASP A 241 -21.73 -15.99 10.59
CA ASP A 241 -22.58 -17.17 10.29
C ASP A 241 -22.75 -17.47 8.79
N SER A 242 -22.24 -16.62 7.92
CA SER A 242 -22.42 -16.74 6.48
C SER A 242 -21.30 -17.53 5.79
N SER A 243 -21.18 -17.42 4.47
CA SER A 243 -20.10 -18.09 3.74
C SER A 243 -18.79 -17.32 3.88
N TRP A 244 -17.74 -17.96 4.42
CA TRP A 244 -16.45 -17.29 4.61
C TRP A 244 -15.80 -16.88 3.29
N SER A 245 -15.96 -17.69 2.24
CA SER A 245 -15.39 -17.43 0.90
C SER A 245 -15.80 -16.10 0.28
N VAL A 246 -16.90 -15.50 0.74
CA VAL A 246 -17.40 -14.21 0.24
C VAL A 246 -16.93 -13.04 1.11
N GLN A 247 -16.56 -13.32 2.36
CA GLN A 247 -16.22 -12.30 3.36
C GLN A 247 -14.73 -12.22 3.65
N ASP A 248 -13.97 -13.27 3.33
CA ASP A 248 -12.53 -13.42 3.47
C ASP A 248 -11.74 -12.12 3.20
N TRP A 249 -12.09 -11.41 2.11
CA TRP A 249 -11.42 -10.18 1.70
C TRP A 249 -11.40 -9.05 2.71
N TRP A 250 -12.42 -8.95 3.55
CA TRP A 250 -12.44 -8.04 4.69
C TRP A 250 -12.25 -8.79 6.01
N GLY A 251 -12.68 -10.05 6.11
CA GLY A 251 -12.56 -10.89 7.30
C GLY A 251 -11.11 -11.00 7.75
N GLU A 252 -10.25 -11.57 6.91
CA GLU A 252 -8.82 -11.74 7.19
C GLU A 252 -8.06 -10.42 7.12
N ALA A 253 -8.36 -9.59 6.12
CA ALA A 253 -7.64 -8.33 5.93
C ALA A 253 -7.84 -7.35 7.10
N THR A 254 -9.02 -7.36 7.73
CA THR A 254 -9.27 -6.53 8.92
C THR A 254 -8.72 -7.18 10.18
N ALA A 255 -8.70 -8.50 10.32
CA ALA A 255 -8.00 -9.16 11.41
C ALA A 255 -6.50 -8.85 11.38
N GLU A 256 -5.89 -8.90 10.19
CA GLU A 256 -4.48 -8.53 10.00
C GLU A 256 -4.29 -7.05 10.38
N TYR A 257 -5.08 -6.14 9.82
CA TYR A 257 -4.99 -4.71 10.13
C TYR A 257 -5.17 -4.40 11.64
N PHE A 258 -6.18 -4.97 12.29
CA PHE A 258 -6.44 -4.68 13.70
C PHE A 258 -5.41 -5.33 14.62
N SER A 259 -4.75 -6.42 14.21
CA SER A 259 -3.57 -6.92 14.91
C SER A 259 -2.43 -5.89 14.96
N ASN A 260 -2.27 -5.10 13.89
CA ASN A 260 -1.29 -3.99 13.85
C ASN A 260 -1.71 -2.84 14.78
N VAL A 261 -3.00 -2.64 15.01
CA VAL A 261 -3.48 -1.64 15.98
C VAL A 261 -3.08 -2.05 17.41
N VAL A 262 -3.08 -3.35 17.71
CA VAL A 262 -2.61 -3.88 19.00
C VAL A 262 -1.09 -3.83 19.10
N TYR A 263 -0.40 -4.24 18.03
CA TYR A 263 1.06 -4.38 17.99
C TYR A 263 1.70 -3.57 16.86
N PRO A 264 1.66 -2.22 16.91
CA PRO A 264 2.00 -1.37 15.78
C PRO A 264 3.45 -1.50 15.30
N ALA A 265 4.39 -1.80 16.20
CA ALA A 265 5.81 -1.84 15.88
C ALA A 265 6.32 -3.21 15.39
N VAL A 266 5.46 -4.25 15.35
CA VAL A 266 5.89 -5.63 15.05
C VAL A 266 6.01 -5.86 13.54
N ASN A 267 5.09 -5.29 12.75
CA ASN A 267 5.14 -5.28 11.29
C ASN A 267 5.15 -6.69 10.65
N ASP A 268 4.50 -7.70 11.26
CA ASP A 268 4.42 -9.07 10.73
C ASP A 268 3.67 -9.14 9.37
N GLU A 269 2.90 -8.11 9.04
CA GLU A 269 2.11 -7.97 7.81
C GLU A 269 2.91 -7.50 6.60
N TRP A 270 4.09 -6.89 6.81
CA TRP A 270 4.90 -6.30 5.74
C TRP A 270 5.32 -7.29 4.64
N PRO A 271 5.66 -8.56 4.94
CA PRO A 271 5.94 -9.57 3.91
C PRO A 271 4.80 -9.79 2.91
N ARG A 272 3.56 -9.39 3.22
CA ARG A 272 2.38 -9.51 2.34
C ARG A 272 2.30 -8.39 1.29
N ILE A 273 3.02 -7.28 1.47
CA ILE A 273 3.00 -6.11 0.57
C ILE A 273 3.31 -6.45 -0.91
N PRO A 274 4.32 -7.28 -1.23
CA PRO A 274 4.57 -7.66 -2.63
C PRO A 274 3.41 -8.43 -3.27
N TYR A 275 2.69 -9.24 -2.49
CA TYR A 275 1.51 -9.97 -2.98
C TYR A 275 0.38 -9.00 -3.30
N PHE A 276 0.08 -8.05 -2.41
CA PHE A 276 -0.87 -6.97 -2.71
C PHE A 276 -0.44 -6.18 -3.95
N GLY A 277 0.84 -5.81 -4.00
CA GLY A 277 1.43 -5.09 -5.12
C GLY A 277 1.36 -5.86 -6.44
N TYR A 278 1.31 -7.19 -6.43
CA TYR A 278 1.11 -8.00 -7.63
C TYR A 278 -0.39 -8.18 -7.94
N ASN A 279 -1.17 -8.68 -6.98
CA ASN A 279 -2.58 -9.05 -7.12
C ASN A 279 -3.48 -7.86 -7.46
N SER A 280 -3.30 -6.71 -6.79
CA SER A 280 -4.14 -5.52 -7.02
C SER A 280 -4.04 -4.91 -8.42
N ALA A 281 -3.11 -5.36 -9.26
CA ALA A 281 -2.99 -4.91 -10.64
C ALA A 281 -4.09 -5.50 -11.53
N THR A 282 -4.65 -6.65 -11.12
CA THR A 282 -5.51 -7.49 -11.96
C THR A 282 -6.69 -8.09 -11.21
N LEU A 283 -6.60 -8.23 -9.89
CA LEU A 283 -7.68 -8.74 -9.04
C LEU A 283 -8.37 -7.59 -8.31
N PRO A 284 -9.70 -7.64 -8.17
CA PRO A 284 -10.44 -6.67 -7.36
C PRO A 284 -10.18 -6.93 -5.87
N LEU A 285 -10.25 -5.90 -5.02
CA LEU A 285 -10.05 -6.05 -3.57
C LEU A 285 -10.92 -7.16 -2.95
N VAL A 286 -12.14 -7.35 -3.47
CA VAL A 286 -13.11 -8.34 -2.97
C VAL A 286 -12.77 -9.80 -3.33
N GLU A 287 -11.69 -10.02 -4.07
CA GLU A 287 -11.14 -11.34 -4.43
C GLU A 287 -9.74 -11.57 -3.84
N MET A 288 -9.28 -10.69 -2.95
CA MET A 288 -8.05 -10.86 -2.16
C MET A 288 -8.40 -11.25 -0.72
N SER A 289 -7.41 -11.52 0.12
CA SER A 289 -7.59 -11.85 1.54
C SER A 289 -6.58 -11.03 2.38
N TYR A 290 -5.71 -11.65 3.16
CA TYR A 290 -4.71 -11.05 4.03
C TYR A 290 -3.95 -9.86 3.44
N GLU A 291 -3.46 -9.95 2.20
CA GLU A 291 -2.65 -8.88 1.59
C GLU A 291 -3.40 -7.55 1.46
N ASN A 292 -4.73 -7.61 1.55
CA ASN A 292 -5.61 -6.46 1.46
C ASN A 292 -5.61 -5.60 2.74
N TRP A 293 -4.93 -6.02 3.81
CA TRP A 293 -4.78 -5.26 5.06
C TRP A 293 -4.36 -3.81 4.82
N ILE A 294 -3.52 -3.57 3.81
CA ILE A 294 -2.97 -2.23 3.51
C ILE A 294 -4.05 -1.26 3.01
N PHE A 295 -5.11 -1.75 2.37
CA PHE A 295 -6.28 -0.94 2.04
C PHE A 295 -7.01 -0.50 3.32
N PHE A 296 -7.16 -1.40 4.30
CA PHE A 296 -7.78 -1.09 5.58
C PHE A 296 -6.93 -0.16 6.44
N GLN A 297 -5.60 -0.33 6.43
CA GLN A 297 -4.66 0.63 7.02
C GLN A 297 -4.85 2.03 6.45
N TYR A 298 -4.87 2.14 5.11
CA TYR A 298 -5.12 3.42 4.46
C TYR A 298 -6.50 3.98 4.83
N LEU A 299 -7.55 3.15 4.77
CA LEU A 299 -8.92 3.57 5.07
C LEU A 299 -9.02 4.10 6.51
N ALA A 300 -8.46 3.40 7.49
CA ALA A 300 -8.43 3.84 8.87
C ALA A 300 -7.66 5.14 9.08
N ASN A 301 -6.59 5.40 8.32
CA ASN A 301 -5.92 6.72 8.34
C ASN A 301 -6.85 7.87 7.90
N GLN A 302 -7.85 7.58 7.06
CA GLN A 302 -8.80 8.58 6.57
C GLN A 302 -10.06 8.70 7.43
N VAL A 303 -10.61 7.57 7.90
CA VAL A 303 -11.93 7.53 8.56
C VAL A 303 -11.91 6.98 9.99
N GLY A 304 -10.74 6.58 10.49
CA GLY A 304 -10.57 5.95 11.80
C GLY A 304 -11.08 4.51 11.88
N ASN A 305 -10.71 3.82 12.95
CA ASN A 305 -11.07 2.41 13.20
C ASN A 305 -12.59 2.19 13.24
N VAL A 306 -13.34 3.12 13.84
CA VAL A 306 -14.82 3.09 13.86
C VAL A 306 -15.40 3.17 12.45
N GLY A 307 -14.78 3.93 11.54
CA GLY A 307 -15.19 4.01 10.14
C GLY A 307 -14.97 2.70 9.39
N VAL A 308 -13.85 2.00 9.66
CA VAL A 308 -13.60 0.65 9.12
C VAL A 308 -14.63 -0.35 9.63
N LEU A 309 -14.92 -0.36 10.94
CA LEU A 309 -15.95 -1.25 11.49
C LEU A 309 -17.35 -0.95 10.96
N SER A 310 -17.66 0.33 10.72
CA SER A 310 -18.92 0.75 10.08
C SER A 310 -19.03 0.24 8.65
N LEU A 311 -17.92 0.18 7.90
CA LEU A 311 -17.88 -0.46 6.58
C LEU A 311 -18.25 -1.94 6.71
N ILE A 312 -17.57 -2.71 7.57
CA ILE A 312 -17.84 -4.15 7.79
C ILE A 312 -19.32 -4.37 8.10
N GLN A 313 -19.88 -3.60 9.04
CA GLN A 313 -21.28 -3.68 9.44
C GLN A 313 -22.26 -3.48 8.26
N SER A 314 -21.88 -2.69 7.26
CA SER A 314 -22.67 -2.37 6.07
C SER A 314 -22.55 -3.38 4.92
N MET A 315 -21.54 -4.26 4.98
CA MET A 315 -21.34 -5.29 3.98
C MET A 315 -22.49 -6.31 3.98
N PRO A 316 -22.83 -6.92 2.84
CA PRO A 316 -23.90 -7.88 2.79
C PRO A 316 -23.47 -9.17 3.48
N VAL A 317 -24.38 -9.73 4.27
CA VAL A 317 -24.16 -10.98 5.00
C VAL A 317 -24.04 -12.16 4.05
N THR A 318 -24.81 -12.16 2.97
CA THR A 318 -24.80 -13.22 1.95
C THR A 318 -24.64 -12.61 0.57
N GLY A 319 -24.17 -13.39 -0.40
CA GLY A 319 -24.11 -12.97 -1.79
C GLY A 319 -22.91 -13.53 -2.51
N SER A 320 -22.60 -12.93 -3.65
CA SER A 320 -21.41 -13.15 -4.46
C SER A 320 -20.34 -12.08 -4.18
N THR A 321 -19.14 -12.26 -4.72
CA THR A 321 -18.10 -11.21 -4.77
C THR A 321 -18.62 -9.93 -5.45
N ALA A 322 -19.48 -10.06 -6.45
CA ALA A 322 -20.12 -8.92 -7.11
C ALA A 322 -21.06 -8.15 -6.16
N ASP A 323 -21.79 -8.85 -5.28
CA ASP A 323 -22.63 -8.21 -4.26
C ASP A 323 -21.77 -7.47 -3.23
N GLN A 324 -20.64 -8.06 -2.80
CA GLN A 324 -19.68 -7.39 -1.92
C GLN A 324 -19.14 -6.11 -2.59
N ALA A 325 -18.71 -6.17 -3.84
CA ALA A 325 -18.26 -5.00 -4.59
C ALA A 325 -19.35 -3.93 -4.74
N PHE A 326 -20.59 -4.34 -5.02
CA PHE A 326 -21.73 -3.41 -5.10
C PHE A 326 -21.94 -2.68 -3.77
N HIS A 327 -21.90 -3.37 -2.63
CA HIS A 327 -22.05 -2.73 -1.33
C HIS A 327 -20.86 -1.84 -0.97
N LEU A 328 -19.62 -2.28 -1.26
CA LEU A 328 -18.44 -1.44 -1.07
C LEU A 328 -18.53 -0.16 -1.92
N SER A 329 -19.10 -0.23 -3.13
CA SER A 329 -19.30 0.95 -4.00
C SER A 329 -20.24 2.01 -3.41
N ALA A 330 -21.11 1.60 -2.48
CA ALA A 330 -22.02 2.49 -1.78
C ALA A 330 -21.39 3.16 -0.55
N PHE A 331 -20.17 2.77 -0.16
CA PHE A 331 -19.48 3.40 0.96
C PHE A 331 -19.17 4.88 0.64
N PRO A 332 -19.39 5.82 1.58
CA PRO A 332 -19.24 7.25 1.31
C PRO A 332 -17.87 7.62 0.73
N ASN A 333 -17.86 8.37 -0.37
CA ASN A 333 -16.65 8.82 -1.07
C ASN A 333 -15.67 7.70 -1.52
N ILE A 334 -16.12 6.44 -1.60
CA ILE A 334 -15.24 5.32 -1.89
C ILE A 334 -14.47 5.45 -3.21
N GLN A 335 -15.07 6.03 -4.26
CA GLN A 335 -14.39 6.27 -5.53
C GLN A 335 -13.15 7.16 -5.36
N THR A 336 -13.26 8.22 -4.57
CA THR A 336 -12.15 9.14 -4.28
C THR A 336 -11.14 8.49 -3.34
N LEU A 337 -11.62 7.83 -2.27
CA LEU A 337 -10.76 7.15 -1.30
C LEU A 337 -9.93 6.05 -1.96
N PHE A 338 -10.54 5.22 -2.81
CA PHE A 338 -9.87 4.14 -3.51
C PHE A 338 -8.87 4.65 -4.56
N HIS A 339 -9.21 5.72 -5.28
CA HIS A 339 -8.26 6.34 -6.21
C HIS A 339 -7.04 6.93 -5.48
N GLN A 340 -7.27 7.64 -4.36
CA GLN A 340 -6.20 8.22 -3.56
C GLN A 340 -5.37 7.15 -2.85
N PHE A 341 -5.98 6.07 -2.37
CA PHE A 341 -5.28 4.87 -1.89
C PHE A 341 -4.29 4.35 -2.93
N GLY A 342 -4.73 4.18 -4.18
CA GLY A 342 -3.85 3.73 -5.26
C GLY A 342 -2.68 4.67 -5.50
N ARG A 343 -2.88 5.99 -5.41
CA ARG A 343 -1.80 6.98 -5.51
C ARG A 343 -0.82 6.88 -4.35
N ASP A 344 -1.31 6.81 -3.12
CA ASP A 344 -0.49 6.78 -1.92
C ASP A 344 0.25 5.45 -1.74
N PHE A 345 -0.36 4.33 -2.15
CA PHE A 345 0.32 3.05 -2.27
C PHE A 345 1.50 3.13 -3.23
N VAL A 346 1.28 3.75 -4.40
CA VAL A 346 2.29 3.90 -5.45
C VAL A 346 3.39 4.90 -5.08
N ASP A 347 3.05 5.92 -4.30
CA ASP A 347 3.94 6.98 -3.82
C ASP A 347 4.67 6.63 -2.52
N LYS A 348 4.39 5.47 -1.91
CA LYS A 348 4.91 5.10 -0.57
C LYS A 348 4.53 6.14 0.48
N LYS A 349 3.24 6.47 0.58
CA LYS A 349 2.70 7.51 1.50
C LYS A 349 1.72 6.96 2.54
N ILE A 350 1.47 5.64 2.54
CA ILE A 350 0.59 5.02 3.53
C ILE A 350 1.32 4.98 4.87
N VAL A 351 0.77 5.71 5.84
CA VAL A 351 1.26 5.72 7.22
C VAL A 351 0.84 4.42 7.90
N ASP A 352 1.79 3.80 8.57
CA ASP A 352 1.63 2.56 9.32
C ASP A 352 0.88 2.78 10.64
N ALA A 353 0.50 1.70 11.33
CA ALA A 353 -0.06 1.76 12.67
C ALA A 353 0.96 2.35 13.66
N ASP A 354 2.26 2.08 13.48
CA ASP A 354 3.36 2.70 14.22
C ASP A 354 3.69 4.11 13.68
N LYS A 355 2.83 5.08 13.99
CA LYS A 355 3.02 6.47 13.52
C LYS A 355 4.37 7.04 14.02
N PRO A 356 5.16 7.75 13.18
CA PRO A 356 4.87 8.18 11.80
C PRO A 356 5.49 7.27 10.71
N THR A 357 5.76 6.00 11.01
CA THR A 357 6.37 5.05 10.07
C THR A 357 5.52 4.93 8.80
N ILE A 358 6.19 4.78 7.66
CA ILE A 358 5.57 4.58 6.35
C ILE A 358 5.71 3.10 5.98
N VAL A 359 4.60 2.48 5.56
CA VAL A 359 4.59 1.11 5.07
C VAL A 359 5.54 0.98 3.87
N PRO A 360 6.50 0.03 3.87
CA PRO A 360 7.51 -0.05 2.84
C PRO A 360 6.95 -0.67 1.55
N THR A 361 6.18 0.09 0.77
CA THR A 361 5.65 -0.42 -0.49
C THR A 361 6.79 -0.72 -1.46
N GLY A 362 6.77 -1.92 -2.05
CA GLY A 362 7.85 -2.48 -2.87
C GLY A 362 7.99 -1.81 -4.24
N TRP A 363 8.57 -2.53 -5.20
CA TRP A 363 8.61 -2.07 -6.58
C TRP A 363 7.21 -2.14 -7.21
N LEU A 364 6.88 -1.13 -8.01
CA LEU A 364 5.61 -1.07 -8.72
C LEU A 364 5.56 -2.15 -9.79
N TYR A 365 4.70 -3.14 -9.58
CA TYR A 365 4.38 -4.10 -10.62
C TYR A 365 3.41 -3.47 -11.63
N VAL A 366 3.84 -3.42 -12.89
CA VAL A 366 2.98 -3.14 -14.05
C VAL A 366 2.98 -4.40 -14.92
N PRO A 367 1.84 -5.09 -15.06
CA PRO A 367 1.73 -6.28 -15.90
C PRO A 367 2.24 -6.00 -17.31
N PRO A 368 2.97 -6.94 -17.96
CA PRO A 368 3.49 -6.74 -19.30
C PRO A 368 2.45 -6.27 -20.35
N PRO A 369 1.20 -6.80 -20.38
CA PRO A 369 0.17 -6.31 -21.30
C PRO A 369 -0.25 -4.85 -21.08
N PHE A 370 0.03 -4.28 -19.91
CA PHE A 370 -0.30 -2.89 -19.55
C PHE A 370 0.88 -1.92 -19.75
N ARG A 371 1.97 -2.40 -20.38
CA ARG A 371 3.11 -1.57 -20.82
C ARG A 371 2.91 -1.16 -22.28
N LEU A 372 2.19 -0.06 -22.46
CA LEU A 372 1.79 0.47 -23.76
C LEU A 372 2.93 1.29 -24.36
N THR A 373 3.18 1.12 -25.66
CA THR A 373 4.23 1.88 -26.37
C THR A 373 3.60 2.68 -27.51
N PHE A 374 3.82 3.98 -27.51
CA PHE A 374 3.39 4.92 -28.55
C PHE A 374 4.59 5.17 -29.46
N GLY A 375 4.55 4.56 -30.64
CA GLY A 375 5.65 4.48 -31.59
C GLY A 375 5.51 5.43 -32.79
N PRO A 376 6.37 5.27 -33.81
CA PRO A 376 6.41 6.10 -35.03
C PRO A 376 5.29 5.82 -36.05
N GLY A 377 4.16 5.25 -35.63
CA GLY A 377 2.99 5.07 -36.49
C GLY A 377 1.99 6.21 -36.29
N ASP A 378 1.42 6.71 -37.37
CA ASP A 378 0.37 7.73 -37.32
C ASP A 378 -0.86 7.13 -36.63
N HIS A 379 -1.22 7.71 -35.48
CA HIS A 379 -2.35 7.35 -34.64
C HIS A 379 -2.28 6.01 -33.91
N THR A 380 -2.02 6.05 -32.60
CA THR A 380 -2.16 4.88 -31.71
C THR A 380 -3.23 5.15 -30.66
N VAL A 381 -4.27 4.30 -30.62
CA VAL A 381 -5.28 4.30 -29.55
C VAL A 381 -5.01 3.12 -28.63
N SER A 382 -4.79 3.39 -27.35
CA SER A 382 -4.70 2.38 -26.31
C SER A 382 -5.84 2.53 -25.31
N ARG A 383 -6.40 1.42 -24.85
CA ARG A 383 -7.47 1.40 -23.85
C ARG A 383 -6.92 0.96 -22.50
N LEU A 384 -7.09 1.82 -21.50
CA LEU A 384 -6.73 1.55 -20.13
C LEU A 384 -8.04 1.23 -19.40
N ASN A 385 -8.24 -0.03 -19.03
CA ASN A 385 -9.48 -0.51 -18.44
C ASN A 385 -9.28 -0.79 -16.95
N SER A 386 -10.21 -0.38 -16.12
CA SER A 386 -10.25 -0.78 -14.72
C SER A 386 -11.58 -1.43 -14.41
N PRO A 387 -11.61 -2.74 -14.11
CA PRO A 387 -12.71 -3.33 -13.36
C PRO A 387 -12.85 -2.64 -11.99
N PRO A 388 -14.01 -2.80 -11.34
CA PRO A 388 -14.24 -2.26 -10.00
C PRO A 388 -13.22 -2.78 -8.99
N PHE A 389 -12.71 -1.89 -8.14
CA PHE A 389 -11.79 -2.21 -7.05
C PHE A 389 -10.47 -2.86 -7.48
N VAL A 390 -10.07 -2.68 -8.75
CA VAL A 390 -8.73 -3.01 -9.26
C VAL A 390 -7.89 -1.73 -9.30
N LEU A 391 -6.62 -1.80 -8.90
CA LEU A 391 -5.65 -0.75 -9.18
C LEU A 391 -5.12 -0.95 -10.60
N GLY A 392 -5.85 -0.43 -11.60
CA GLY A 392 -5.48 -0.49 -13.01
C GLY A 392 -4.21 0.32 -13.27
N ARG A 393 -3.07 -0.36 -13.37
CA ARG A 393 -1.74 0.24 -13.47
C ARG A 393 -1.16 0.08 -14.87
N TYR A 394 -0.85 1.21 -15.50
CA TYR A 394 -0.37 1.26 -16.88
C TYR A 394 0.96 2.00 -16.97
N GLY A 395 1.86 1.46 -17.80
CA GLY A 395 3.08 2.16 -18.21
C GLY A 395 2.90 2.67 -19.63
N LEU A 396 2.86 3.98 -19.82
CA LEU A 396 2.74 4.62 -21.13
C LEU A 396 4.12 5.07 -21.60
N ASN A 397 4.65 4.42 -22.63
CA ASN A 397 6.02 4.63 -23.11
C ASN A 397 5.97 5.36 -24.46
N PHE A 398 6.41 6.61 -24.51
CA PHE A 398 6.49 7.40 -25.73
C PHE A 398 7.89 7.25 -26.33
N ALA A 399 7.97 6.81 -27.59
CA ALA A 399 9.25 6.62 -28.28
C ALA A 399 10.01 7.95 -28.40
N PRO A 400 11.36 7.94 -28.36
CA PRO A 400 12.20 9.15 -28.37
C PRO A 400 12.03 10.00 -29.64
N GLY A 401 12.48 11.26 -29.59
CA GLY A 401 12.69 12.13 -30.76
C GLY A 401 11.39 12.64 -31.40
N ARG A 402 10.31 12.81 -30.62
CA ARG A 402 8.98 13.16 -31.14
C ARG A 402 8.22 14.07 -30.18
N ILE A 403 7.34 14.89 -30.72
CA ILE A 403 6.24 15.48 -29.96
C ILE A 403 4.97 14.75 -30.33
N TYR A 404 4.22 14.34 -29.32
CA TYR A 404 2.93 13.72 -29.46
C TYR A 404 1.84 14.70 -29.06
N THR A 405 0.80 14.84 -29.89
CA THR A 405 -0.50 15.31 -29.43
C THR A 405 -1.20 14.14 -28.76
N VAL A 406 -1.64 14.34 -27.52
CA VAL A 406 -2.32 13.32 -26.73
C VAL A 406 -3.74 13.77 -26.46
N SER A 407 -4.69 12.89 -26.72
CA SER A 407 -6.08 13.08 -26.32
C SER A 407 -6.54 11.91 -25.46
N VAL A 408 -7.40 12.22 -24.50
CA VAL A 408 -7.96 11.26 -23.55
C VAL A 408 -9.48 11.31 -23.65
N ALA A 409 -10.09 10.14 -23.82
CA ALA A 409 -11.55 9.99 -23.80
C ALA A 409 -11.94 8.94 -22.75
N GLU A 410 -12.94 9.25 -21.93
CA GLU A 410 -13.44 8.38 -20.87
C GLU A 410 -14.76 7.73 -21.30
N SER A 411 -14.98 6.48 -20.92
CA SER A 411 -16.22 5.74 -21.20
C SER A 411 -16.45 4.62 -20.17
N GLY A 412 -17.66 4.05 -20.16
CA GLY A 412 -18.03 2.95 -19.26
C GLY A 412 -18.59 3.44 -17.92
N THR A 413 -18.39 2.66 -16.86
CA THR A 413 -18.74 3.06 -15.48
C THR A 413 -17.98 4.31 -15.03
N PRO A 414 -18.53 5.11 -14.09
CA PRO A 414 -17.77 6.20 -13.48
C PRO A 414 -16.47 5.68 -12.86
N GLY A 415 -15.39 6.44 -13.03
CA GLY A 415 -14.09 6.11 -12.47
C GLY A 415 -13.20 7.34 -12.40
N MET A 416 -11.94 7.13 -12.05
CA MET A 416 -10.93 8.16 -11.95
C MET A 416 -9.63 7.70 -12.58
N TYR A 417 -8.90 8.63 -13.18
CA TYR A 417 -7.55 8.39 -13.67
C TYR A 417 -6.60 9.52 -13.29
N ALA A 418 -5.34 9.18 -13.17
CA ALA A 418 -4.26 10.13 -13.10
C ALA A 418 -2.97 9.52 -13.63
N SER A 419 -2.09 10.37 -14.11
CA SER A 419 -0.77 9.99 -14.60
C SER A 419 0.31 10.79 -13.88
N ARG A 420 1.49 10.22 -13.79
CA ARG A 420 2.71 10.92 -13.35
C ARG A 420 3.87 10.49 -14.21
N LEU A 421 4.86 11.38 -14.34
CA LEU A 421 6.08 11.12 -15.07
C LEU A 421 6.94 10.07 -14.35
N PHE A 422 7.61 9.19 -15.10
CA PHE A 422 8.46 8.12 -14.57
C PHE A 422 9.83 8.07 -15.30
N PRO A 423 10.95 7.90 -14.59
CA PRO A 423 11.07 7.68 -13.14
C PRO A 423 10.98 8.98 -12.31
N GLY A 424 10.29 8.95 -11.17
CA GLY A 424 10.19 10.09 -10.25
C GLY A 424 8.94 10.06 -9.36
N VAL A 425 8.93 10.92 -8.33
CA VAL A 425 7.75 11.23 -7.51
C VAL A 425 7.17 12.55 -8.02
N ALA A 426 6.69 12.55 -9.26
CA ALA A 426 5.98 13.70 -9.81
C ALA A 426 4.54 13.74 -9.28
N ASN A 427 3.94 14.93 -9.30
CA ASN A 427 2.53 15.09 -8.96
C ASN A 427 1.64 14.27 -9.90
N TRP A 428 0.59 13.69 -9.34
CA TRP A 428 -0.47 13.04 -10.11
C TRP A 428 -1.31 14.09 -10.81
N ILE A 429 -1.27 14.10 -12.14
CA ILE A 429 -1.99 15.03 -13.00
C ILE A 429 -2.73 14.26 -14.11
N PRO A 430 -3.73 14.86 -14.78
CA PRO A 430 -4.20 14.32 -16.05
C PRO A 430 -3.03 14.18 -17.03
N LEU A 431 -3.09 13.19 -17.93
CA LEU A 431 -2.08 13.03 -18.96
C LEU A 431 -2.04 14.31 -19.82
N PRO A 432 -0.88 14.96 -20.00
CA PRO A 432 -0.84 16.26 -20.67
C PRO A 432 -1.24 16.11 -22.14
N PRO A 433 -1.88 17.13 -22.74
CA PRO A 433 -2.32 17.08 -24.14
C PRO A 433 -1.16 17.08 -25.13
N THR A 434 0.06 17.29 -24.65
CA THR A 434 1.29 17.23 -25.44
C THR A 434 2.34 16.49 -24.63
N VAL A 435 2.98 15.50 -25.25
CA VAL A 435 4.12 14.77 -24.67
C VAL A 435 5.30 14.91 -25.62
N ALA A 436 6.36 15.58 -25.19
CA ALA A 436 7.58 15.70 -25.96
C ALA A 436 8.62 14.73 -25.43
N SER A 437 9.05 13.80 -26.29
CA SER A 437 10.17 12.91 -26.01
C SER A 437 11.47 13.47 -26.58
N GLY A 438 12.47 13.63 -25.71
CA GLY A 438 13.81 14.09 -26.09
C GLY A 438 14.64 12.95 -26.70
N CYS A 439 15.88 12.81 -26.24
CA CYS A 439 16.83 11.78 -26.69
C CYS A 439 16.46 10.32 -26.33
N GLY A 440 15.36 10.12 -25.62
CA GLY A 440 15.04 8.90 -24.91
C GLY A 440 13.53 8.80 -24.70
N LYS A 441 13.10 7.65 -24.19
CA LYS A 441 11.68 7.41 -23.97
C LYS A 441 11.18 8.28 -22.82
N VAL A 442 10.02 8.89 -23.01
CA VAL A 442 9.24 9.47 -21.90
C VAL A 442 8.29 8.40 -21.43
N ASN A 443 8.30 8.12 -20.13
CA ASN A 443 7.39 7.13 -19.55
C ASN A 443 6.45 7.84 -18.59
N TYR A 444 5.16 7.57 -18.72
CA TYR A 444 4.18 7.89 -17.70
C TYR A 444 3.75 6.62 -17.00
N TYR A 445 3.54 6.74 -15.71
CA TYR A 445 2.77 5.78 -14.94
C TYR A 445 1.35 6.32 -14.81
N SER A 446 0.36 5.55 -15.26
CA SER A 446 -1.04 5.91 -15.16
C SER A 446 -1.78 4.94 -14.24
N LEU A 447 -2.54 5.50 -13.31
CA LEU A 447 -3.46 4.80 -12.45
C LEU A 447 -4.89 5.07 -12.92
N VAL A 448 -5.63 4.00 -13.19
CA VAL A 448 -7.04 4.01 -13.57
C VAL A 448 -7.78 3.15 -12.56
N THR A 449 -8.85 3.69 -11.97
CA THR A 449 -9.61 3.01 -10.92
C THR A 449 -11.10 3.24 -11.13
N SER A 450 -11.91 2.23 -10.85
CA SER A 450 -13.37 2.33 -10.76
C SER A 450 -13.84 1.69 -9.48
N THR A 451 -14.94 2.18 -8.93
CA THR A 451 -15.71 1.51 -7.88
C THR A 451 -17.12 1.18 -8.35
N GLY A 452 -17.43 1.33 -9.64
CA GLY A 452 -18.76 1.02 -10.18
C GLY A 452 -19.16 -0.45 -9.95
N PRO A 453 -20.44 -0.83 -10.13
CA PRO A 453 -20.85 -2.22 -10.00
C PRO A 453 -20.20 -3.12 -11.07
N ALA A 454 -19.84 -4.35 -10.71
CA ALA A 454 -19.15 -5.32 -11.58
C ALA A 454 -19.95 -5.74 -12.84
N SER A 455 -21.28 -5.55 -12.83
CA SER A 455 -22.15 -5.88 -13.96
C SER A 455 -22.13 -4.87 -15.10
N ALA A 456 -21.40 -3.77 -14.96
CA ALA A 456 -21.35 -2.70 -15.94
C ALA A 456 -20.01 -2.67 -16.70
N ASP A 457 -20.00 -2.02 -17.86
CA ASP A 457 -18.79 -1.89 -18.67
C ASP A 457 -17.64 -1.29 -17.82
N PRO A 458 -16.42 -1.85 -17.90
CA PRO A 458 -15.30 -1.35 -17.11
C PRO A 458 -15.04 0.11 -17.44
N TYR A 459 -14.66 0.89 -16.44
CA TYR A 459 -14.22 2.26 -16.69
C TYR A 459 -13.00 2.21 -17.60
N THR A 460 -13.10 2.91 -18.72
CA THR A 460 -12.13 2.84 -19.80
C THR A 460 -11.66 4.24 -20.12
N VAL A 461 -10.34 4.42 -20.07
CA VAL A 461 -9.64 5.61 -20.54
C VAL A 461 -8.99 5.26 -21.87
N ALA A 462 -9.50 5.80 -22.96
CA ALA A 462 -8.88 5.69 -24.28
C ALA A 462 -7.83 6.81 -24.43
N VAL A 463 -6.56 6.43 -24.54
CA VAL A 463 -5.45 7.33 -24.80
C VAL A 463 -5.08 7.23 -26.27
N THR A 464 -5.24 8.34 -26.97
CA THR A 464 -4.82 8.50 -28.35
C THR A 464 -3.56 9.35 -28.37
N ALA A 465 -2.53 8.87 -29.06
CA ALA A 465 -1.34 9.66 -29.33
C ALA A 465 -1.06 9.74 -30.84
N ASP A 466 -0.92 10.96 -31.33
CA ASP A 466 -0.57 11.29 -32.70
C ASP A 466 0.78 11.99 -32.72
N VAL A 467 1.68 11.62 -33.64
CA VAL A 467 2.96 12.32 -33.79
C VAL A 467 2.70 13.69 -34.42
N LEU A 468 2.89 14.74 -33.63
CA LEU A 468 2.76 16.12 -34.10
C LEU A 468 3.97 16.53 -34.95
N GLN A 469 5.17 16.24 -34.47
CA GLN A 469 6.43 16.53 -35.17
C GLN A 469 7.57 15.63 -34.68
N GLN A 470 8.60 15.45 -35.51
CA GLN A 470 9.87 14.89 -35.06
C GLN A 470 10.65 15.96 -34.26
N THR A 471 11.47 15.51 -33.32
CA THR A 471 12.40 16.37 -32.58
C THR A 471 13.82 15.85 -32.76
N LYS A 472 14.78 16.77 -32.70
CA LYS A 472 16.19 16.41 -32.72
C LYS A 472 16.61 15.99 -31.32
N CYS A 473 17.35 14.89 -31.24
CA CYS A 473 18.15 14.60 -30.05
C CYS A 473 19.47 15.36 -30.19
N ASP A 474 19.70 16.34 -29.33
CA ASP A 474 21.00 17.00 -29.21
C ASP A 474 21.73 16.52 -27.95
N GLU A 475 22.66 15.59 -28.14
CA GLU A 475 23.45 15.01 -27.06
C GLU A 475 24.30 16.05 -26.32
N CYS A 476 24.57 17.20 -26.94
CA CYS A 476 25.31 18.27 -26.28
C CYS A 476 24.57 18.78 -25.04
N LEU A 477 23.23 18.72 -24.99
CA LEU A 477 22.45 19.27 -23.89
C LEU A 477 22.52 18.36 -22.67
N LEU A 478 22.77 17.06 -22.87
CA LEU A 478 22.72 16.06 -21.81
C LEU A 478 23.76 16.34 -20.72
N GLY A 479 23.35 16.26 -19.47
CA GLY A 479 24.18 16.51 -18.30
C GLY A 479 23.79 17.78 -17.55
N SER A 480 24.64 18.20 -16.62
CA SER A 480 24.40 19.35 -15.74
C SER A 480 25.13 20.61 -16.19
N TRP A 481 24.46 21.75 -16.08
CA TRP A 481 24.88 23.07 -16.56
C TRP A 481 24.68 24.09 -15.47
N GLN A 482 25.76 24.74 -15.05
CA GLN A 482 25.80 25.76 -14.01
C GLN A 482 25.86 27.14 -14.65
N LEU A 483 24.98 28.05 -14.25
CA LEU A 483 25.00 29.42 -14.75
C LEU A 483 26.36 30.07 -14.50
N ASN A 484 26.96 30.59 -15.57
CA ASN A 484 28.16 31.39 -15.48
C ASN A 484 27.78 32.78 -14.94
N LYS A 485 28.35 33.12 -13.79
CA LYS A 485 28.02 34.32 -13.02
C LYS A 485 28.38 35.61 -13.75
N ASP A 486 29.50 35.63 -14.46
CA ASP A 486 29.94 36.79 -15.24
C ASP A 486 29.01 37.03 -16.44
N SER A 487 28.58 35.94 -17.10
CA SER A 487 27.57 36.03 -18.17
C SER A 487 26.23 36.55 -17.66
N PHE A 488 25.78 36.08 -16.50
CA PHE A 488 24.56 36.61 -15.85
C PHE A 488 24.69 38.11 -15.52
N LEU A 489 25.84 38.53 -14.99
CA LEU A 489 26.10 39.93 -14.69
C LEU A 489 26.09 40.79 -15.97
N GLY A 490 26.70 40.31 -17.06
CA GLY A 490 26.65 40.96 -18.37
C GLY A 490 25.22 41.05 -18.92
N TYR A 491 24.43 39.99 -18.75
CA TYR A 491 23.02 39.96 -19.13
C TYR A 491 22.20 41.03 -18.40
N ILE A 492 22.28 41.08 -17.07
CA ILE A 492 21.43 41.98 -16.27
C ILE A 492 21.87 43.46 -16.38
N THR A 493 23.15 43.71 -16.70
CA THR A 493 23.68 45.07 -16.89
C THR A 493 23.43 45.66 -18.27
N THR A 494 23.19 44.82 -19.29
CA THR A 494 23.04 45.26 -20.69
C THR A 494 22.01 46.38 -20.88
N PRO A 495 20.79 46.33 -20.30
CA PRO A 495 19.81 47.43 -20.39
C PRO A 495 20.30 48.76 -19.82
N PHE A 496 21.30 48.75 -18.94
CA PHE A 496 21.76 49.89 -18.15
C PHE A 496 23.10 50.45 -18.64
N LEU A 497 23.69 49.92 -19.73
CA LEU A 497 24.99 50.39 -20.24
C LEU A 497 25.01 51.89 -20.58
N GLN A 498 23.85 52.47 -20.91
CA GLN A 498 23.71 53.90 -21.25
C GLN A 498 23.31 54.79 -20.05
N THR A 499 22.99 54.21 -18.89
CA THR A 499 22.46 54.95 -17.74
C THR A 499 23.53 55.38 -16.74
N GLY A 500 24.80 55.12 -17.02
CA GLY A 500 25.94 55.54 -16.19
C GLY A 500 25.92 54.85 -14.82
N SER A 501 26.03 55.62 -13.74
CA SER A 501 26.06 55.10 -12.37
C SER A 501 24.69 54.72 -11.80
N LEU A 502 23.63 54.74 -12.63
CA LEU A 502 22.27 54.43 -12.20
C LEU A 502 22.16 53.01 -11.66
N PHE A 503 22.83 52.02 -12.25
CA PHE A 503 22.72 50.61 -11.87
C PHE A 503 24.08 50.07 -11.45
N GLN A 504 24.18 49.62 -10.21
CA GLN A 504 25.40 49.10 -9.60
C GLN A 504 25.11 47.67 -9.08
N PRO A 505 25.36 46.64 -9.90
CA PRO A 505 25.13 45.27 -9.49
C PRO A 505 26.24 44.77 -8.55
N ASP A 506 25.87 43.88 -7.63
CA ASP A 506 26.82 43.09 -6.83
C ASP A 506 27.12 41.74 -7.50
N ASP A 507 28.14 41.04 -7.00
CA ASP A 507 28.50 39.72 -7.50
C ASP A 507 27.43 38.67 -7.14
N PRO A 508 26.87 37.95 -8.12
CA PRO A 508 25.87 36.92 -7.86
C PRO A 508 26.44 35.75 -7.04
N GLN A 509 25.69 35.30 -6.05
CA GLN A 509 26.07 34.27 -5.09
C GLN A 509 25.29 32.96 -5.30
N GLY A 510 25.86 31.86 -4.80
CA GLY A 510 25.22 30.55 -4.83
C GLY A 510 25.26 29.84 -6.20
N SER A 511 24.27 28.99 -6.47
CA SER A 511 24.19 28.11 -7.64
C SER A 511 22.83 28.17 -8.34
N TRP A 512 22.85 28.20 -9.67
CA TRP A 512 21.71 27.96 -10.54
C TRP A 512 22.13 26.89 -11.53
N ARG A 513 21.52 25.71 -11.43
CA ARG A 513 21.90 24.53 -12.21
C ARG A 513 20.71 23.94 -12.98
N TYR A 514 20.90 23.67 -14.25
CA TYR A 514 20.04 22.82 -15.05
C TYR A 514 20.64 21.44 -15.23
N THR A 515 19.81 20.41 -15.35
CA THR A 515 20.20 19.05 -15.70
C THR A 515 19.26 18.51 -16.74
N PHE A 516 19.77 18.26 -17.94
CA PHE A 516 19.02 17.64 -19.02
C PHE A 516 19.34 16.15 -19.04
N ASP A 517 18.32 15.31 -18.98
CA ASP A 517 18.49 13.87 -19.10
C ASP A 517 18.04 13.34 -20.46
N LYS A 518 18.46 12.10 -20.77
CA LYS A 518 18.10 11.47 -22.04
C LYS A 518 16.60 11.31 -22.20
N THR A 519 15.81 11.25 -21.14
CA THR A 519 14.36 11.03 -21.23
C THR A 519 13.59 12.29 -21.59
N GLY A 520 14.27 13.44 -21.74
CA GLY A 520 13.62 14.71 -22.01
C GLY A 520 13.19 15.43 -20.72
N ASN A 521 13.68 15.02 -19.54
CA ASN A 521 13.45 15.78 -18.33
C ASN A 521 14.53 16.86 -18.17
N LEU A 522 14.09 18.02 -17.73
CA LEU A 522 14.91 19.13 -17.28
C LEU A 522 14.69 19.30 -15.78
N GLY A 523 15.68 18.91 -14.99
CA GLY A 523 15.77 19.27 -13.58
C GLY A 523 16.43 20.64 -13.42
N ALA A 524 15.91 21.46 -12.51
CA ALA A 524 16.55 22.69 -12.10
C ALA A 524 16.78 22.68 -10.59
N LEU A 525 17.93 23.19 -10.15
CA LEU A 525 18.22 23.41 -8.74
C LEU A 525 18.73 24.84 -8.58
N PHE A 526 17.99 25.60 -7.77
CA PHE A 526 18.31 26.98 -7.46
C PHE A 526 18.70 27.08 -5.98
N HIS A 527 19.80 27.77 -5.76
CA HIS A 527 20.23 28.31 -4.47
C HIS A 527 21.03 29.57 -4.81
N PHE A 528 20.37 30.57 -5.36
CA PHE A 528 20.99 31.70 -6.06
C PHE A 528 20.52 33.01 -5.46
N ALA A 529 21.44 33.96 -5.27
CA ALA A 529 21.13 35.29 -4.79
C ALA A 529 21.88 36.34 -5.61
N PHE A 530 21.21 37.46 -5.89
CA PHE A 530 21.79 38.57 -6.64
C PHE A 530 21.25 39.89 -6.09
N SER A 531 22.14 40.82 -5.76
CA SER A 531 21.77 42.16 -5.34
C SER A 531 22.25 43.23 -6.31
N TYR A 532 21.54 44.35 -6.35
CA TYR A 532 21.95 45.54 -7.08
C TYR A 532 21.43 46.80 -6.42
N ARG A 533 22.13 47.92 -6.63
CA ARG A 533 21.72 49.26 -6.23
C ARG A 533 21.32 50.10 -7.43
N LEU A 534 20.18 50.78 -7.31
CA LEU A 534 19.76 51.84 -8.22
C LEU A 534 20.02 53.20 -7.57
N HIS A 535 20.91 54.00 -8.17
CA HIS A 535 21.21 55.37 -7.69
C HIS A 535 20.56 56.41 -8.59
N GLN A 536 19.50 57.07 -8.10
CA GLN A 536 18.82 58.14 -8.82
C GLN A 536 19.13 59.49 -8.18
N THR A 537 19.69 60.43 -8.95
CA THR A 537 19.89 61.81 -8.49
C THR A 537 18.77 62.71 -9.00
N SER A 538 18.17 63.51 -8.11
CA SER A 538 17.17 64.52 -8.44
C SER A 538 17.55 65.88 -7.83
N PRO A 539 16.94 67.01 -8.26
CA PRO A 539 17.15 68.30 -7.62
C PRO A 539 16.81 68.31 -6.12
N THR A 540 15.98 67.38 -5.65
CA THR A 540 15.53 67.26 -4.26
C THR A 540 16.35 66.30 -3.41
N GLY A 541 17.35 65.62 -3.99
CA GLY A 541 18.19 64.64 -3.31
C GLY A 541 18.45 63.38 -4.14
N SER A 542 19.27 62.49 -3.61
CA SER A 542 19.53 61.17 -4.18
C SER A 542 18.67 60.10 -3.51
N ILE A 543 18.25 59.10 -4.27
CA ILE A 543 17.55 57.91 -3.80
C ILE A 543 18.41 56.71 -4.19
N ASP A 544 18.82 55.95 -3.18
CA ASP A 544 19.46 54.64 -3.34
C ASP A 544 18.41 53.56 -3.09
N THR A 545 18.14 52.74 -4.09
CA THR A 545 17.28 51.57 -3.95
C THR A 545 18.14 50.32 -4.06
N ASP A 546 18.34 49.60 -2.95
CA ASP A 546 18.97 48.28 -2.98
C ASP A 546 17.89 47.22 -3.17
N VAL A 547 18.17 46.27 -4.04
CA VAL A 547 17.29 45.16 -4.36
C VAL A 547 18.07 43.87 -4.18
N LEU A 548 17.53 42.92 -3.41
CA LEU A 548 18.04 41.56 -3.29
C LEU A 548 17.04 40.59 -3.90
N LEU A 549 17.46 39.85 -4.92
CA LEU A 549 16.72 38.75 -5.51
C LEU A 549 17.27 37.42 -4.98
N THR A 550 16.39 36.55 -4.50
CA THR A 550 16.73 35.18 -4.08
C THR A 550 15.89 34.18 -4.85
N ILE A 551 16.51 33.07 -5.25
CA ILE A 551 15.87 31.95 -5.95
C ILE A 551 16.33 30.66 -5.28
N ASP A 552 15.42 29.93 -4.66
CA ASP A 552 15.77 28.74 -3.87
C ASP A 552 14.77 27.60 -4.12
N GLY A 553 15.29 26.38 -4.23
CA GLY A 553 14.49 25.16 -4.38
C GLY A 553 14.59 24.50 -5.77
N PRO A 554 13.95 23.32 -5.94
CA PRO A 554 14.01 22.55 -7.18
C PRO A 554 12.91 22.90 -8.18
N GLY A 555 13.19 22.74 -9.48
CA GLY A 555 12.20 22.77 -10.56
C GLY A 555 12.28 21.51 -11.44
N GLN A 556 11.17 21.13 -12.06
CA GLN A 556 11.13 20.06 -13.06
C GLN A 556 10.30 20.47 -14.27
N ALA A 557 10.82 20.20 -15.45
CA ALA A 557 10.18 20.44 -16.73
C ALA A 557 10.47 19.28 -17.69
N LEU A 558 9.70 19.20 -18.76
CA LEU A 558 10.05 18.47 -19.97
C LEU A 558 10.77 19.43 -20.91
N TYR A 559 11.71 18.92 -21.71
CA TYR A 559 12.39 19.69 -22.74
C TYR A 559 12.48 18.92 -24.06
N TRP A 560 12.53 19.68 -25.15
CA TRP A 560 12.79 19.16 -26.48
C TRP A 560 13.40 20.23 -27.39
N VAL A 561 14.03 19.78 -28.48
CA VAL A 561 14.65 20.63 -29.49
C VAL A 561 13.81 20.59 -30.77
N ALA A 562 13.30 21.74 -31.17
CA ALA A 562 12.64 21.93 -32.46
C ALA A 562 13.67 22.05 -33.60
N GLU A 563 13.22 22.01 -34.86
CA GLU A 563 14.11 21.93 -36.04
C GLU A 563 15.11 23.10 -36.16
N ASP A 564 14.79 24.28 -35.64
CA ASP A 564 15.62 25.49 -35.73
C ASP A 564 16.54 25.71 -34.51
N ASP A 565 16.99 24.63 -33.84
CA ASP A 565 17.78 24.68 -32.60
C ASP A 565 17.11 25.57 -31.51
N VAL A 566 15.78 25.50 -31.47
CA VAL A 566 14.96 26.14 -30.42
C VAL A 566 14.68 25.11 -29.32
N LEU A 567 15.24 25.37 -28.15
CA LEU A 567 14.96 24.64 -26.93
C LEU A 567 13.58 25.08 -26.41
N THR A 568 12.68 24.12 -26.27
CA THR A 568 11.36 24.33 -25.67
C THR A 568 11.31 23.61 -24.33
N MET A 569 10.75 24.27 -23.32
CA MET A 569 10.65 23.78 -21.94
C MET A 569 9.20 23.91 -21.45
N GLN A 570 8.65 22.82 -20.92
CA GLN A 570 7.30 22.78 -20.35
C GLN A 570 7.37 22.35 -18.88
N PRO A 571 6.94 23.18 -17.92
CA PRO A 571 7.03 22.87 -16.51
C PRO A 571 6.13 21.69 -16.14
N VAL A 572 6.67 20.82 -15.30
CA VAL A 572 5.98 19.68 -14.67
C VAL A 572 5.69 20.03 -13.21
N SER A 573 6.66 20.62 -12.50
CA SER A 573 6.47 21.17 -11.16
C SER A 573 7.46 22.31 -10.88
N SER A 574 7.00 23.30 -10.12
CA SER A 574 7.83 24.38 -9.57
C SER A 574 7.86 24.25 -8.05
N GLY A 575 8.92 23.64 -7.52
CA GLY A 575 9.21 23.61 -6.08
C GLY A 575 10.18 24.72 -5.65
N PHE A 576 10.49 25.66 -6.55
CA PHE A 576 11.37 26.78 -6.26
C PHE A 576 10.56 28.02 -5.91
N HIS A 577 11.14 28.86 -5.07
CA HIS A 577 10.60 30.14 -4.63
C HIS A 577 11.53 31.25 -5.11
N MET A 578 10.94 32.33 -5.61
CA MET A 578 11.67 33.54 -5.96
C MET A 578 11.14 34.68 -5.11
N GLU A 579 12.02 35.33 -4.36
CA GLU A 579 11.69 36.45 -3.50
C GLU A 579 12.58 37.65 -3.82
N GLN A 580 11.98 38.84 -3.79
CA GLN A 580 12.69 40.11 -3.90
C GLN A 580 12.49 40.89 -2.61
N ALA A 581 13.59 41.38 -2.02
CA ALA A 581 13.58 42.36 -0.95
C ALA A 581 14.08 43.71 -1.49
N ILE A 582 13.40 44.79 -1.13
CA ILE A 582 13.70 46.15 -1.59
C ILE A 582 13.92 47.04 -0.38
N SER A 583 15.05 47.75 -0.35
CA SER A 583 15.30 48.83 0.59
C SER A 583 15.58 50.15 -0.11
N ILE A 584 15.01 51.25 0.41
CA ILE A 584 15.22 52.60 -0.08
C ILE A 584 15.98 53.39 1.00
N ASN A 585 17.14 53.91 0.64
CA ASN A 585 18.05 54.64 1.53
C ASN A 585 18.33 53.86 2.83
N GLY A 586 18.51 52.55 2.72
CA GLY A 586 18.77 51.64 3.85
C GLY A 586 17.54 51.25 4.68
N GLN A 587 16.34 51.69 4.33
CA GLN A 587 15.09 51.24 4.96
C GLN A 587 14.38 50.21 4.09
N GLU A 588 14.10 49.03 4.61
CA GLU A 588 13.31 48.01 3.93
C GLU A 588 11.88 48.53 3.69
N VAL A 589 11.45 48.53 2.43
CA VAL A 589 10.13 49.03 2.01
C VAL A 589 9.18 47.93 1.57
N GLY A 590 9.70 46.72 1.31
CA GLY A 590 8.88 45.55 1.03
C GLY A 590 9.70 44.33 0.60
N SER A 591 9.11 43.17 0.86
CA SER A 591 9.56 41.88 0.35
C SER A 591 8.38 41.15 -0.27
N GLY A 592 8.58 40.44 -1.38
CA GLY A 592 7.50 39.66 -1.99
C GLY A 592 7.95 38.72 -3.09
N PRO A 593 7.06 37.80 -3.51
CA PRO A 593 7.30 36.92 -4.63
C PRO A 593 7.40 37.71 -5.93
N VAL A 594 8.31 37.31 -6.83
CA VAL A 594 8.50 37.95 -8.13
C VAL A 594 8.43 36.93 -9.26
N ASP A 595 7.74 37.29 -10.34
CA ASP A 595 7.57 36.44 -11.54
C ASP A 595 8.25 37.05 -12.79
N LEU A 596 8.76 38.29 -12.69
CA LEU A 596 9.30 39.08 -13.82
C LEU A 596 10.57 38.49 -14.45
N PHE A 597 11.23 37.53 -13.79
CA PHE A 597 12.48 36.92 -14.24
C PHE A 597 12.52 35.42 -13.98
N SER A 598 11.38 34.73 -14.07
CA SER A 598 11.37 33.31 -13.74
C SER A 598 12.38 32.56 -14.61
N PRO A 599 13.46 31.99 -14.03
CA PRO A 599 14.50 31.27 -14.75
C PRO A 599 13.96 30.00 -15.40
N PHE A 600 12.81 29.58 -14.93
CA PHE A 600 12.11 28.38 -15.30
C PHE A 600 10.69 28.79 -15.69
N PRO A 601 10.05 28.18 -16.68
CA PRO A 601 8.65 28.47 -16.92
C PRO A 601 7.86 28.17 -15.63
N SER A 602 7.34 29.22 -14.97
CA SER A 602 6.47 29.06 -13.79
C SER A 602 5.07 28.62 -14.23
N THR A 603 4.66 29.05 -15.43
CA THR A 603 3.46 28.60 -16.16
C THR A 603 3.71 28.59 -17.66
N GLY A 604 3.03 27.70 -18.39
CA GLY A 604 3.07 27.65 -19.86
C GLY A 604 4.38 27.11 -20.46
N ILE A 605 4.52 27.25 -21.77
CA ILE A 605 5.69 26.77 -22.53
C ILE A 605 6.69 27.92 -22.69
N ALA A 606 7.94 27.70 -22.28
CA ALA A 606 9.05 28.62 -22.54
C ALA A 606 9.87 28.15 -23.75
N THR A 607 10.35 29.10 -24.56
CA THR A 607 11.27 28.83 -25.67
C THR A 607 12.53 29.67 -25.55
N ALA A 608 13.65 29.07 -25.92
CA ALA A 608 14.95 29.71 -26.01
C ALA A 608 15.67 29.22 -27.27
N SER A 609 16.32 30.13 -27.97
CA SER A 609 17.39 29.73 -28.89
C SER A 609 18.58 29.26 -28.06
N TYR A 610 19.26 28.18 -28.49
CA TYR A 610 20.43 27.71 -27.78
C TYR A 610 21.59 27.40 -28.72
N SER A 611 22.79 27.39 -28.16
CA SER A 611 23.94 26.75 -28.77
C SER A 611 24.78 26.08 -27.69
N CYS A 612 25.48 25.02 -28.03
CA CYS A 612 26.15 24.20 -27.06
C CYS A 612 27.45 23.61 -27.61
N SER A 613 28.35 23.31 -26.69
CA SER A 613 29.62 22.63 -26.92
C SER A 613 29.82 21.64 -25.77
N PRO A 614 30.88 20.81 -25.78
CA PRO A 614 31.12 19.85 -24.71
C PRO A 614 31.21 20.46 -23.29
N ASN A 615 31.53 21.76 -23.17
CA ASN A 615 31.78 22.44 -21.89
C ASN A 615 30.93 23.70 -21.66
N LYS A 616 30.25 24.22 -22.69
CA LYS A 616 29.49 25.48 -22.62
C LYS A 616 28.10 25.32 -23.23
N LEU A 617 27.09 25.90 -22.59
CA LEU A 617 25.74 26.04 -23.11
C LEU A 617 25.36 27.52 -23.09
N PHE A 618 24.85 28.03 -24.20
CA PHE A 618 24.33 29.39 -24.31
C PHE A 618 22.82 29.33 -24.50
N LEU A 619 22.07 29.99 -23.62
CA LEU A 619 20.61 30.09 -23.70
C LEU A 619 20.20 31.55 -23.93
N SER A 620 19.44 31.78 -24.99
CA SER A 620 18.87 33.09 -25.30
C SER A 620 17.35 32.97 -25.35
N MET A 621 16.71 33.36 -24.25
CA MET A 621 15.25 33.35 -24.09
C MET A 621 14.62 34.24 -25.16
N THR A 622 13.56 33.78 -25.83
CA THR A 622 12.97 34.49 -26.98
C THR A 622 12.64 35.96 -26.68
N ALA A 623 12.08 36.24 -25.49
CA ALA A 623 11.78 37.62 -25.07
C ALA A 623 13.05 38.47 -24.85
N ALA A 624 14.12 37.85 -24.30
CA ALA A 624 15.40 38.51 -24.05
C ALA A 624 16.15 38.82 -25.35
N ALA A 625 16.15 37.87 -26.29
CA ALA A 625 16.72 38.05 -27.62
C ALA A 625 16.08 39.22 -28.36
N ASN A 626 14.74 39.31 -28.31
CA ASN A 626 13.98 40.41 -28.91
C ASN A 626 14.30 41.78 -28.27
N ALA A 627 14.73 41.78 -27.00
CA ALA A 627 15.19 42.97 -26.28
C ALA A 627 16.68 43.27 -26.50
N GLY A 628 17.40 42.48 -27.32
CA GLY A 628 18.83 42.66 -27.59
C GLY A 628 19.73 42.28 -26.42
N LEU A 629 19.26 41.45 -25.49
CA LEU A 629 20.07 40.94 -24.39
C LEU A 629 21.03 39.84 -24.88
N PRO A 630 22.25 39.74 -24.32
CA PRO A 630 23.17 38.65 -24.67
C PRO A 630 22.60 37.29 -24.23
N ALA A 631 23.13 36.20 -24.76
CA ALA A 631 22.80 34.86 -24.27
C ALA A 631 23.40 34.64 -22.87
N LEU A 632 22.69 33.89 -22.03
CA LEU A 632 23.22 33.39 -20.75
C LEU A 632 24.10 32.17 -21.01
N GLU A 633 25.32 32.22 -20.52
CA GLU A 633 26.30 31.14 -20.60
C GLU A 633 26.21 30.24 -19.37
N TYR A 634 26.35 28.95 -19.58
CA TYR A 634 26.40 27.93 -18.56
C TYR A 634 27.62 27.05 -18.76
N ASP A 635 28.31 26.77 -17.66
CA ASP A 635 29.44 25.86 -17.57
C ASP A 635 28.96 24.44 -17.29
N ARG A 636 29.49 23.46 -18.03
CA ARG A 636 29.17 22.05 -17.75
C ARG A 636 29.75 21.63 -16.40
N VAL A 637 28.95 20.94 -15.60
CA VAL A 637 29.37 20.35 -14.33
C VAL A 637 29.44 18.82 -14.50
N PRO A 638 30.52 18.18 -14.05
CA PRO A 638 30.69 16.73 -14.14
C PRO A 638 29.70 15.95 -13.27
#